data_AF-A0A3M0W3D4-F1
#
_entry.id   AF-A0A3M0W3D4-F1
#
_cell.length_a   1.000
_cell.length_b   1.000
_cell.length_c   1.000
_cell.angle_alpha   90.00
_cell.angle_beta   90.00
_cell.angle_gamma   90.00
#
_symmetry.space_group_name_H-M   'P 1'
#
loop_
_entity.id
_entity.type
_entity.pdbx_description
1 polymer ?
#
loop_
_entity_poly.entity_id
_entity_poly.type
_entity_poly.pdbx_seq_one_letter_code
_entity_poly.pdbx_strand_id
1 'polypeptide(L)'
;MPSGPTSESTALLRRPSASSTRSERRGSAPPDRGQYGSIREHEDDSDDDKLADLTTTWQAEVKILAWYSPPLIVTYILQYSFNLVTVFVAGRLGTAELGAASLASMTANVTGLCVYEGLATCLDTLTSQAYGNNRKHLVGLHVQRVCALMTVVSVPIGAIWLTSPWFLPLIVPERQVAVLAGRFMQIYLLGAPGWAFFEAAKRFTQAQGNFHASLVVLLVCAPLNILFNWLLVFRAGLGFEGAALAVAISNSLQPVVFVLYVYFFLPESLECWPGLQWSRMFQNWGPMVRLGLPGILMTAAEWIAFDVLTLASSYISGKHLAAQSVIMTVCVTIYHIPFPISIAASTRFGNLIGYGALDAAYIAWRTFYLVFVVIGLMDLTILTSLRYVIAAVFTQDEEVRAIIASVLPVVASAQLFDALLAISNGLLRGLGRQKIGGWVNLGVYVSFTHDVNESALMYGWRRNRPKWTSQMAIVVSCAIQRPIPTHSTVGVPIIIQWAQLLKKRPSPGLVLIPIDLADYLFTRLRQLGVKSVHGVPGDFNLTALDYVGNAGLHWVGNANELNAGYSADGYARVKGISAVVTAFGVGELSAINAIGGAYAEWAPVVHVVGTPSTAMQNQRVCLHHSLGDGNFRLFADMAAKLSVAQANLADLHTAPSEIDRCLRECVLQCRPVYIELPTNLVSAKVPASRLSVPIDTSIPVNDEGFEDAEVDLILDRIYASKQPFIIVDGCTDRYGISEEADELVRVTGFPTSTTPFGKGIVNETYPNFHGIYAGSAGKQVYMPWAQSCDLTLRIGPLDSDVNTYGFTTLPDPAKTITFRRDSVAFGGSSQSAEYRNVHVKSLLRKVLDRLDKSKLPKYDPYPDLGVPREQLKALPPTQPDGIIDQETFWQRVSTFFRSGDIVLTETGTPSVGGRELILPPHVQLINSSIWLSIGYMLPAAAGVALALRDLVAEGKRAGGGRTILFEGDGSLQMTAQAISDMIRNRLDVLIFIINNDGYTIERWIHGMEAGYNDIQPWRYLQAASFFGAPLDDPEYPVVTRTARTWGEMHAVLEDKAVQDGKGLKLVEVMMGKHDAPDPLKKLVAGAARRNTQS
;
A
#
# COMPACT_ATOMS: atom_id res chain seq x y z
N MET A 1 61.32 1.28 20.07
CA MET A 1 60.22 0.71 19.25
C MET A 1 59.03 1.64 19.41
N PRO A 2 58.37 2.05 18.32
CA PRO A 2 57.27 3.01 18.41
C PRO A 2 56.12 2.37 19.18
N SER A 3 55.61 3.08 20.19
CA SER A 3 54.41 2.72 20.95
C SER A 3 53.26 2.37 20.02
N GLY A 4 52.60 1.23 20.22
CA GLY A 4 51.54 0.75 19.35
C GLY A 4 50.37 1.74 19.14
N PRO A 5 49.61 1.62 18.05
CA PRO A 5 48.55 2.56 17.61
C PRO A 5 47.38 2.70 18.60
N THR A 6 47.24 1.78 19.54
CA THR A 6 46.32 1.86 20.68
C THR A 6 46.66 3.02 21.61
N SER A 7 47.94 3.34 21.82
CA SER A 7 48.35 4.49 22.64
C SER A 7 47.96 5.83 22.01
N GLU A 8 48.10 6.00 20.69
CA GLU A 8 47.75 7.24 19.99
C GLU A 8 46.23 7.45 19.83
N SER A 9 45.47 6.41 19.48
CA SER A 9 44.01 6.52 19.30
C SER A 9 43.23 6.77 20.60
N THR A 10 43.82 6.37 21.74
CA THR A 10 43.31 6.63 23.08
C THR A 10 43.86 7.95 23.64
N ALA A 11 45.10 8.34 23.31
CA ALA A 11 45.69 9.64 23.67
C ALA A 11 45.01 10.85 22.98
N LEU A 12 44.32 10.62 21.85
CA LEU A 12 43.51 11.63 21.17
C LEU A 12 42.15 11.90 21.88
N LEU A 13 41.76 11.06 22.84
CA LEU A 13 40.57 11.29 23.67
C LEU A 13 40.93 12.24 24.82
N ARG A 14 40.23 13.38 24.91
CA ARG A 14 40.45 14.38 25.96
C ARG A 14 39.64 14.03 27.21
N ARG A 15 40.29 14.00 28.38
CA ARG A 15 39.60 14.08 29.68
C ARG A 15 39.24 15.54 29.97
N PRO A 16 38.03 15.84 30.47
CA PRO A 16 37.67 17.21 30.82
C PRO A 16 38.62 17.77 31.89
N SER A 17 39.07 19.03 31.71
CA SER A 17 39.86 19.75 32.71
C SER A 17 39.00 20.03 33.94
N ALA A 18 39.55 19.79 35.14
CA ALA A 18 38.86 19.83 36.43
C ALA A 18 38.39 21.23 36.91
N SER A 19 37.90 22.11 36.03
CA SER A 19 37.56 23.50 36.38
C SER A 19 36.24 24.04 35.82
N SER A 20 35.30 23.20 35.37
CA SER A 20 33.92 23.66 35.10
C SER A 20 32.95 23.04 36.10
N THR A 21 32.34 23.92 36.88
CA THR A 21 31.23 23.74 37.82
C THR A 21 30.36 22.50 37.61
N ARG A 22 30.37 21.62 38.62
CA ARG A 22 29.41 20.53 38.84
C ARG A 22 28.07 21.15 39.26
N SER A 23 27.33 21.67 38.29
CA SER A 23 25.97 22.20 38.47
C SER A 23 24.97 21.22 37.86
N GLU A 24 24.15 20.62 38.72
CA GLU A 24 22.82 20.07 38.44
C GLU A 24 22.68 19.10 37.25
N ARG A 25 23.05 17.83 37.47
CA ARG A 25 22.35 16.68 36.87
C ARG A 25 22.08 15.63 37.94
N ARG A 26 21.00 15.83 38.70
CA ARG A 26 20.29 14.75 39.39
C ARG A 26 19.00 14.52 38.60
N GLY A 27 18.83 13.34 38.01
CA GLY A 27 17.55 12.95 37.41
C GLY A 27 17.61 12.22 36.07
N SER A 28 18.56 11.31 35.85
CA SER A 28 18.34 10.19 34.92
C SER A 28 19.26 9.04 35.30
N ALA A 29 18.70 7.84 35.36
CA ALA A 29 19.50 6.63 35.42
C ALA A 29 20.44 6.60 34.19
N PRO A 30 21.68 6.09 34.30
CA PRO A 30 22.53 5.92 33.14
C PRO A 30 21.77 5.08 32.09
N PRO A 31 21.88 5.40 30.79
CA PRO A 31 21.19 4.66 29.75
C PRO A 31 21.55 3.18 29.86
N ASP A 32 20.54 2.31 29.82
CA ASP A 32 20.71 0.87 29.96
C ASP A 32 21.64 0.37 28.85
N ARG A 33 22.90 0.06 29.21
CA ARG A 33 23.96 -0.38 28.30
C ARG A 33 23.58 -1.66 27.52
N GLY A 34 22.51 -2.35 27.95
CA GLY A 34 21.88 -3.48 27.25
C GLY A 34 21.15 -3.14 25.94
N GLN A 35 20.90 -1.86 25.63
CA GLN A 35 20.25 -1.46 24.37
C GLN A 35 21.15 -1.56 23.11
N TYR A 36 22.47 -1.69 23.28
CA TYR A 36 23.46 -1.60 22.18
C TYR A 36 24.15 -2.93 21.82
N GLY A 37 23.55 -4.07 22.17
CA GLY A 37 24.03 -5.39 21.75
C GLY A 37 25.20 -5.96 22.58
N SER A 38 25.60 -5.30 23.66
CA SER A 38 26.62 -5.80 24.58
C SER A 38 26.12 -7.07 25.30
N ILE A 39 26.90 -8.16 25.24
CA ILE A 39 26.55 -9.43 25.90
C ILE A 39 26.93 -9.32 27.39
N ARG A 40 25.95 -9.47 28.30
CA ARG A 40 26.22 -9.77 29.71
C ARG A 40 26.52 -11.26 29.84
N GLU A 41 27.79 -11.62 29.98
CA GLU A 41 28.14 -12.87 30.67
C GLU A 41 27.99 -12.60 32.18
N HIS A 42 27.41 -13.57 32.91
CA HIS A 42 27.21 -13.50 34.36
C HIS A 42 28.58 -13.55 35.07
N GLU A 43 29.26 -12.41 35.15
CA GLU A 43 30.39 -12.20 36.06
C GLU A 43 30.14 -10.88 36.82
N ASP A 44 30.35 -10.91 38.14
CA ASP A 44 30.15 -9.79 39.07
C ASP A 44 31.18 -8.68 38.79
N ASP A 45 30.76 -7.57 38.17
CA ASP A 45 31.65 -6.44 37.82
C ASP A 45 31.43 -5.24 38.74
N SER A 46 32.41 -4.95 39.60
CA SER A 46 32.43 -3.82 40.55
C SER A 46 33.28 -2.62 40.11
N ASP A 47 33.72 -2.54 38.85
CA ASP A 47 34.69 -1.53 38.36
C ASP A 47 34.16 -0.58 37.26
N ASP A 48 32.85 -0.54 37.03
CA ASP A 48 32.21 0.00 35.81
C ASP A 48 32.13 1.56 35.69
N ASP A 49 32.71 2.29 36.65
CA ASP A 49 32.49 3.74 36.86
C ASP A 49 33.59 4.66 36.28
N LYS A 50 34.62 4.14 35.60
CA LYS A 50 35.83 4.93 35.24
C LYS A 50 35.97 5.42 33.79
N LEU A 51 35.02 5.20 32.89
CA LEU A 51 35.20 5.46 31.43
C LEU A 51 34.22 6.46 30.79
N ALA A 52 33.26 7.03 31.52
CA ALA A 52 32.14 7.79 30.96
C ALA A 52 32.47 9.18 30.36
N ASP A 53 33.67 9.75 30.59
CA ASP A 53 33.98 11.15 30.25
C ASP A 53 35.01 11.32 29.10
N LEU A 54 35.07 10.39 28.14
CA LEU A 54 35.98 10.48 26.99
C LEU A 54 35.35 11.30 25.85
N THR A 55 36.00 12.41 25.44
CA THR A 55 35.56 13.27 24.33
C THR A 55 36.56 13.25 23.15
N THR A 56 36.07 13.43 21.92
CA THR A 56 36.89 13.47 20.67
C THR A 56 36.61 14.72 19.84
N THR A 57 37.41 15.00 18.81
CA THR A 57 37.15 16.07 17.84
C THR A 57 37.06 15.51 16.42
N TRP A 58 36.39 16.23 15.52
CA TRP A 58 36.27 15.81 14.12
C TRP A 58 37.65 15.68 13.44
N GLN A 59 38.63 16.54 13.76
CA GLN A 59 39.99 16.41 13.21
C GLN A 59 40.67 15.11 13.66
N ALA A 60 40.47 14.73 14.92
CA ALA A 60 41.03 13.50 15.47
C ALA A 60 40.39 12.27 14.80
N GLU A 61 39.06 12.23 14.66
CA GLU A 61 38.36 11.10 14.02
C GLU A 61 38.69 10.99 12.52
N VAL A 62 38.85 12.12 11.79
CA VAL A 62 39.34 12.08 10.39
C VAL A 62 40.76 11.53 10.32
N LYS A 63 41.67 11.99 11.20
CA LYS A 63 43.06 11.51 11.23
C LYS A 63 43.14 10.01 11.53
N ILE A 64 42.34 9.52 12.48
CA ILE A 64 42.27 8.10 12.85
C ILE A 64 41.74 7.28 11.65
N LEU A 65 40.64 7.71 11.02
CA LEU A 65 40.08 7.00 9.88
C LEU A 65 41.06 6.98 8.69
N ALA A 66 41.75 8.10 8.43
CA ALA A 66 42.77 8.19 7.38
C ALA A 66 44.00 7.30 7.65
N TRP A 67 44.32 7.01 8.90
CA TRP A 67 45.39 6.08 9.27
C TRP A 67 44.97 4.61 9.13
N TYR A 68 43.74 4.28 9.52
CA TYR A 68 43.23 2.89 9.49
C TYR A 68 42.88 2.40 8.08
N SER A 69 42.53 3.31 7.18
CA SER A 69 41.95 2.96 5.88
C SER A 69 42.93 2.39 4.84
N PRO A 70 44.13 2.97 4.61
CA PRO A 70 45.02 2.51 3.53
C PRO A 70 45.44 1.03 3.64
N PRO A 71 45.83 0.51 4.83
CA PRO A 71 46.18 -0.91 4.97
C PRO A 71 45.02 -1.84 4.63
N LEU A 72 43.79 -1.45 4.96
CA LEU A 72 42.58 -2.21 4.63
C LEU A 72 42.26 -2.18 3.14
N ILE A 73 42.37 -1.02 2.48
CA ILE A 73 42.14 -0.89 1.03
C ILE A 73 43.10 -1.83 0.28
N VAL A 74 44.39 -1.80 0.62
CA VAL A 74 45.38 -2.69 -0.01
C VAL A 74 45.13 -4.17 0.34
N THR A 75 44.72 -4.47 1.58
CA THR A 75 44.33 -5.84 1.99
C THR A 75 43.24 -6.39 1.06
N TYR A 76 42.14 -5.66 0.88
CA TYR A 76 41.01 -6.13 0.08
C TYR A 76 41.37 -6.23 -1.41
N ILE A 77 42.16 -5.30 -1.96
CA ILE A 77 42.69 -5.39 -3.34
C ILE A 77 43.56 -6.64 -3.52
N LEU A 78 44.48 -6.91 -2.58
CA LEU A 78 45.31 -8.11 -2.62
C LEU A 78 44.49 -9.39 -2.49
N GLN A 79 43.46 -9.40 -1.66
CA GLN A 79 42.57 -10.56 -1.52
C GLN A 79 41.79 -10.83 -2.82
N TYR A 80 41.28 -9.79 -3.47
CA TYR A 80 40.61 -9.89 -4.77
C TYR A 80 41.55 -10.38 -5.89
N SER A 81 42.85 -10.08 -5.79
CA SER A 81 43.84 -10.52 -6.78
C SER A 81 43.90 -12.04 -6.98
N PHE A 82 43.49 -12.84 -6.00
CA PHE A 82 43.49 -14.30 -6.08
C PHE A 82 42.48 -14.79 -7.13
N ASN A 83 41.32 -14.13 -7.19
CA ASN A 83 40.32 -14.37 -8.21
C ASN A 83 40.81 -13.90 -9.60
N LEU A 84 41.36 -12.68 -9.68
CA LEU A 84 41.89 -12.13 -10.93
C LEU A 84 42.97 -13.00 -11.57
N VAL A 85 43.92 -13.50 -10.78
CA VAL A 85 44.98 -14.41 -11.26
C VAL A 85 44.37 -15.69 -11.83
N THR A 86 43.35 -16.23 -11.18
CA THR A 86 42.67 -17.46 -11.62
C THR A 86 41.94 -17.27 -12.94
N VAL A 87 41.20 -16.16 -13.07
CA VAL A 87 40.51 -15.79 -14.31
C VAL A 87 41.53 -15.58 -15.45
N PHE A 88 42.64 -14.89 -15.16
CA PHE A 88 43.70 -14.67 -16.15
C PHE A 88 44.35 -15.97 -16.62
N VAL A 89 44.62 -16.90 -15.69
CA VAL A 89 45.23 -18.20 -16.00
C VAL A 89 44.24 -19.09 -16.76
N ALA A 90 42.96 -19.11 -16.37
CA ALA A 90 41.91 -19.81 -17.11
C ALA A 90 41.75 -19.28 -18.55
N GLY A 91 41.86 -17.95 -18.75
CA GLY A 91 41.87 -17.32 -20.07
C GLY A 91 43.00 -17.76 -20.99
N ARG A 92 44.13 -18.24 -20.45
CA ARG A 92 45.23 -18.80 -21.25
C ARG A 92 45.03 -20.27 -21.61
N LEU A 93 44.16 -20.99 -20.89
CA LEU A 93 43.85 -22.39 -21.15
C LEU A 93 42.83 -22.54 -22.29
N GLY A 94 41.85 -21.64 -22.34
CA GLY A 94 40.86 -21.61 -23.40
C GLY A 94 39.64 -20.76 -23.04
N THR A 95 38.77 -20.55 -24.02
CA THR A 95 37.56 -19.73 -23.86
C THR A 95 36.51 -20.41 -22.98
N ALA A 96 36.38 -21.73 -23.06
CA ALA A 96 35.45 -22.51 -22.23
C ALA A 96 35.90 -22.52 -20.76
N GLU A 97 37.21 -22.62 -20.51
CA GLU A 97 37.84 -22.58 -19.20
C GLU A 97 37.67 -21.20 -18.55
N LEU A 98 37.85 -20.12 -19.30
CA LEU A 98 37.59 -18.75 -18.82
C LEU A 98 36.14 -18.54 -18.38
N GLY A 99 35.19 -18.99 -19.21
CA GLY A 99 33.75 -18.94 -18.90
C GLY A 99 33.42 -19.76 -17.66
N ALA A 100 34.02 -20.95 -17.53
CA ALA A 100 33.82 -21.83 -16.39
C ALA A 100 34.39 -21.27 -15.09
N ALA A 101 35.58 -20.67 -15.10
CA ALA A 101 36.18 -20.03 -13.91
C ALA A 101 35.34 -18.86 -13.41
N SER A 102 34.84 -18.03 -14.33
CA SER A 102 33.97 -16.89 -14.01
C SER A 102 32.64 -17.36 -13.42
N LEU A 103 31.98 -18.34 -14.05
CA LEU A 103 30.73 -18.93 -13.56
C LEU A 103 30.88 -19.59 -12.19
N ALA A 104 31.95 -20.35 -11.99
CA ALA A 104 32.25 -20.97 -10.70
C ALA A 104 32.51 -19.93 -9.61
N SER A 105 33.24 -18.86 -9.93
CA SER A 105 33.54 -17.77 -8.99
C SER A 105 32.28 -17.02 -8.57
N MET A 106 31.42 -16.64 -9.51
CA MET A 106 30.12 -15.99 -9.20
C MET A 106 29.25 -16.90 -8.33
N THR A 107 29.13 -18.17 -8.70
CA THR A 107 28.32 -19.13 -7.94
C THR A 107 28.89 -19.34 -6.53
N ALA A 108 30.21 -19.45 -6.38
CA ALA A 108 30.88 -19.60 -5.09
C ALA A 108 30.76 -18.34 -4.22
N ASN A 109 30.81 -17.14 -4.82
CA ASN A 109 30.58 -15.88 -4.13
C ASN A 109 29.18 -15.84 -3.50
N VAL A 110 28.14 -16.14 -4.30
CA VAL A 110 26.74 -16.08 -3.86
C VAL A 110 26.37 -17.18 -2.86
N THR A 111 26.88 -18.40 -3.06
CA THR A 111 26.45 -19.56 -2.25
C THR A 111 27.32 -19.82 -1.02
N GLY A 112 28.50 -19.19 -0.92
CA GLY A 112 29.44 -19.48 0.17
C GLY A 112 30.20 -18.26 0.70
N LEU A 113 30.98 -17.56 -0.14
CA LEU A 113 31.89 -16.52 0.36
C LEU A 113 31.16 -15.34 1.00
N CYS A 114 30.03 -14.90 0.44
CA CYS A 114 29.20 -13.85 1.05
C CYS A 114 28.59 -14.29 2.39
N VAL A 115 28.33 -15.59 2.56
CA VAL A 115 27.79 -16.17 3.80
C VAL A 115 28.85 -16.12 4.89
N TYR A 116 30.08 -16.49 4.57
CA TYR A 116 31.20 -16.37 5.50
C TYR A 116 31.50 -14.91 5.85
N GLU A 117 31.54 -14.01 4.87
CA GLU A 117 31.75 -12.59 5.12
C GLU A 117 30.65 -12.00 6.00
N GLY A 118 29.40 -12.29 5.67
CA GLY A 118 28.21 -11.86 6.40
C GLY A 118 28.21 -12.35 7.85
N LEU A 119 28.56 -13.62 8.09
CA LEU A 119 28.72 -14.15 9.45
C LEU A 119 29.87 -13.48 10.19
N ALA A 120 31.00 -13.19 9.52
CA ALA A 120 32.14 -12.51 10.13
C ALA A 120 31.78 -11.09 10.61
N THR A 121 30.81 -10.42 9.99
CA THR A 121 30.40 -9.05 10.39
C THR A 121 29.85 -8.95 11.81
N CYS A 122 29.43 -10.05 12.44
CA CYS A 122 29.05 -10.00 13.86
C CYS A 122 30.26 -9.71 14.77
N LEU A 123 31.47 -10.09 14.34
CA LEU A 123 32.71 -9.77 15.05
C LEU A 123 33.00 -8.28 15.00
N ASP A 124 32.63 -7.56 13.93
CA ASP A 124 32.76 -6.09 13.86
C ASP A 124 32.04 -5.40 15.03
N THR A 125 30.96 -6.00 15.56
CA THR A 125 30.29 -5.57 16.79
C THR A 125 30.93 -6.16 18.03
N LEU A 126 30.95 -7.50 18.12
CA LEU A 126 31.21 -8.19 19.38
C LEU A 126 32.66 -8.00 19.84
N THR A 127 33.61 -8.04 18.91
CA THR A 127 35.03 -7.92 19.25
C THR A 127 35.44 -6.47 19.52
N SER A 128 34.92 -5.50 18.75
CA SER A 128 35.20 -4.07 18.96
C SER A 128 34.58 -3.56 20.27
N GLN A 129 33.32 -3.91 20.56
CA GLN A 129 32.67 -3.52 21.80
C GLN A 129 33.29 -4.22 23.02
N ALA A 130 33.67 -5.50 22.91
CA ALA A 130 34.36 -6.21 23.99
C ALA A 130 35.74 -5.62 24.29
N TYR A 131 36.50 -5.26 23.24
CA TYR A 131 37.77 -4.58 23.39
C TYR A 131 37.61 -3.18 24.01
N GLY A 132 36.62 -2.40 23.55
CA GLY A 132 36.28 -1.10 24.11
C GLY A 132 35.84 -1.17 25.57
N ASN A 133 35.11 -2.23 25.97
CA ASN A 133 34.68 -2.43 27.35
C ASN A 133 35.78 -3.07 28.23
N ASN A 134 37.04 -3.05 27.77
CA ASN A 134 38.22 -3.64 28.43
C ASN A 134 38.11 -5.15 28.76
N ARG A 135 37.16 -5.87 28.16
CA ARG A 135 36.99 -7.33 28.30
C ARG A 135 37.77 -8.06 27.22
N LYS A 136 39.08 -7.86 27.22
CA LYS A 136 40.00 -8.32 26.15
C LYS A 136 39.92 -9.82 25.86
N HIS A 137 39.74 -10.65 26.88
CA HIS A 137 39.65 -12.11 26.72
C HIS A 137 38.42 -12.56 25.89
N LEU A 138 37.33 -11.77 25.88
CA LEU A 138 36.14 -12.08 25.10
C LEU A 138 36.37 -11.91 23.59
N VAL A 139 37.34 -11.08 23.20
CA VAL A 139 37.70 -10.87 21.79
C VAL A 139 38.13 -12.19 21.15
N GLY A 140 39.08 -12.91 21.76
CA GLY A 140 39.53 -14.21 21.28
C GLY A 140 38.46 -15.30 21.39
N LEU A 141 37.65 -15.28 22.45
CA LEU A 141 36.55 -16.24 22.61
C LEU A 141 35.46 -16.09 21.53
N HIS A 142 35.12 -14.84 21.17
CA HIS A 142 34.15 -14.59 20.10
C HIS A 142 34.66 -15.08 18.74
N VAL A 143 35.94 -14.86 18.43
CA VAL A 143 36.56 -15.37 17.20
C VAL A 143 36.50 -16.90 17.15
N GLN A 144 36.82 -17.59 18.25
CA GLN A 144 36.73 -19.06 18.31
C GLN A 144 35.32 -19.59 18.08
N ARG A 145 34.31 -18.97 18.73
CA ARG A 145 32.90 -19.34 18.55
C ARG A 145 32.42 -19.12 17.11
N VAL A 146 32.81 -18.01 16.46
CA VAL A 146 32.46 -17.76 15.05
C VAL A 146 33.15 -18.74 14.11
N CYS A 147 34.42 -19.09 14.34
CA CYS A 147 35.09 -20.14 13.56
C CYS A 147 34.38 -21.51 13.70
N ALA A 148 33.97 -21.88 14.91
CA ALA A 148 33.19 -23.10 15.12
C ALA A 148 31.84 -23.06 14.38
N LEU A 149 31.13 -21.93 14.46
CA LEU A 149 29.88 -21.71 13.74
C LEU A 149 30.07 -21.79 12.21
N MET A 150 31.09 -21.12 11.67
CA MET A 150 31.40 -21.15 10.24
C MET A 150 31.72 -22.56 9.75
N THR A 151 32.40 -23.38 10.55
CA THR A 151 32.67 -24.79 10.22
C THR A 151 31.38 -25.58 10.05
N VAL A 152 30.37 -25.34 10.89
CA VAL A 152 29.04 -25.95 10.75
C VAL A 152 28.34 -25.45 9.49
N VAL A 153 28.41 -24.15 9.20
CA VAL A 153 27.83 -23.56 7.98
C VAL A 153 28.55 -24.02 6.70
N SER A 154 29.82 -24.41 6.77
CA SER A 154 30.54 -24.98 5.64
C SER A 154 29.98 -26.33 5.18
N VAL A 155 29.27 -27.08 6.02
CA VAL A 155 28.67 -28.38 5.66
C VAL A 155 27.59 -28.23 4.58
N PRO A 156 26.54 -27.40 4.74
CA PRO A 156 25.56 -27.19 3.67
C PRO A 156 26.14 -26.52 2.43
N ILE A 157 27.09 -25.57 2.59
CA ILE A 157 27.80 -24.96 1.44
C ILE A 157 28.55 -26.05 0.65
N GLY A 158 29.24 -26.95 1.34
CA GLY A 158 29.94 -28.07 0.75
C GLY A 158 29.01 -29.03 0.01
N ALA A 159 27.83 -29.33 0.57
CA ALA A 159 26.84 -30.17 -0.12
C ALA A 159 26.37 -29.55 -1.45
N ILE A 160 26.14 -28.23 -1.48
CA ILE A 160 25.78 -27.49 -2.71
C ILE A 160 26.94 -27.54 -3.72
N TRP A 161 28.17 -27.27 -3.29
CA TRP A 161 29.32 -27.22 -4.19
C TRP A 161 29.68 -28.61 -4.73
N LEU A 162 29.53 -29.66 -3.92
CA LEU A 162 29.73 -31.05 -4.35
C LEU A 162 28.72 -31.50 -5.41
N THR A 163 27.49 -30.99 -5.35
CA THR A 163 26.42 -31.31 -6.31
C THR A 163 26.34 -30.32 -7.48
N SER A 164 27.23 -29.32 -7.54
CA SER A 164 27.22 -28.28 -8.57
C SER A 164 27.30 -28.77 -10.02
N PRO A 165 28.02 -29.86 -10.38
CA PRO A 165 27.98 -30.38 -11.76
C PRO A 165 26.61 -30.92 -12.20
N TRP A 166 25.69 -31.19 -11.25
CA TRP A 166 24.36 -31.70 -11.53
C TRP A 166 23.35 -30.60 -11.81
N PHE A 167 23.39 -29.49 -11.05
CA PHE A 167 22.39 -28.43 -11.18
C PHE A 167 22.84 -27.25 -12.07
N LEU A 168 24.13 -26.93 -12.16
CA LEU A 168 24.60 -25.84 -13.02
C LEU A 168 24.20 -26.03 -14.50
N PRO A 169 24.22 -27.26 -15.07
CA PRO A 169 23.74 -27.49 -16.45
C PRO A 169 22.22 -27.31 -16.64
N LEU A 170 21.44 -27.23 -15.56
CA LEU A 170 20.00 -26.92 -15.64
C LEU A 170 19.76 -25.41 -15.80
N ILE A 171 20.73 -24.59 -15.40
CA ILE A 171 20.64 -23.13 -15.38
C ILE A 171 21.42 -22.52 -16.55
N VAL A 172 22.55 -23.11 -16.92
CA VAL A 172 23.45 -22.59 -17.97
C VAL A 172 23.30 -23.39 -19.26
N PRO A 173 22.95 -22.75 -20.40
CA PRO A 173 22.72 -23.45 -21.67
C PRO A 173 23.91 -24.26 -22.19
N GLU A 174 25.13 -23.78 -21.96
CA GLU A 174 26.35 -24.43 -22.44
C GLU A 174 26.83 -25.49 -21.44
N ARG A 175 26.41 -26.74 -21.68
CA ARG A 175 26.64 -27.87 -20.79
C ARG A 175 28.13 -28.10 -20.45
N GLN A 176 29.04 -27.88 -21.39
CA GLN A 176 30.48 -28.07 -21.16
C GLN A 176 31.03 -27.07 -20.13
N VAL A 177 30.68 -25.78 -20.27
CA VAL A 177 31.09 -24.72 -19.34
C VAL A 177 30.49 -24.95 -17.95
N ALA A 178 29.22 -25.36 -17.88
CA ALA A 178 28.53 -25.64 -16.62
C ALA A 178 29.16 -26.81 -15.84
N VAL A 179 29.54 -27.89 -16.52
CA VAL A 179 30.21 -29.05 -15.89
C VAL A 179 31.63 -28.68 -15.42
N LEU A 180 32.38 -27.93 -16.23
CA LEU A 180 33.71 -27.42 -15.84
C LEU A 180 33.62 -26.51 -14.61
N ALA A 181 32.65 -25.60 -14.58
CA ALA A 181 32.41 -24.73 -13.44
C ALA A 181 32.07 -25.52 -12.17
N GLY A 182 31.25 -26.57 -12.30
CA GLY A 182 30.92 -27.44 -11.17
C GLY A 182 32.15 -28.19 -10.61
N ARG A 183 33.01 -28.72 -11.49
CA ARG A 183 34.27 -29.36 -11.06
C ARG A 183 35.21 -28.37 -10.37
N PHE A 184 35.29 -27.14 -10.87
CA PHE A 184 36.04 -26.07 -10.23
C PHE A 184 35.55 -25.85 -8.79
N MET A 185 34.23 -25.72 -8.59
CA MET A 185 33.63 -25.53 -7.27
C MET A 185 33.89 -26.70 -6.30
N GLN A 186 33.88 -27.93 -6.79
CA GLN A 186 34.22 -29.12 -6.00
C GLN A 186 35.65 -29.05 -5.43
N ILE A 187 36.62 -28.60 -6.21
CA ILE A 187 38.01 -28.42 -5.77
C ILE A 187 38.14 -27.18 -4.89
N TYR A 188 37.45 -26.11 -5.25
CA TYR A 188 37.45 -24.83 -4.51
C TYR A 188 36.95 -24.99 -3.07
N LEU A 189 36.09 -25.98 -2.81
CA LEU A 189 35.61 -26.34 -1.47
C LEU A 189 36.74 -26.59 -0.47
N LEU A 190 37.88 -27.13 -0.92
CA LEU A 190 39.05 -27.40 -0.06
C LEU A 190 39.64 -26.13 0.57
N GLY A 191 39.44 -24.96 -0.06
CA GLY A 191 39.90 -23.67 0.44
C GLY A 191 38.85 -22.87 1.20
N ALA A 192 37.57 -23.28 1.16
CA ALA A 192 36.48 -22.51 1.74
C ALA A 192 36.59 -22.32 3.27
N PRO A 193 36.92 -23.36 4.08
CA PRO A 193 37.14 -23.17 5.52
C PRO A 193 38.32 -22.24 5.84
N GLY A 194 39.38 -22.31 5.03
CA GLY A 194 40.55 -21.45 5.18
C GLY A 194 40.21 -19.97 5.02
N TRP A 195 39.43 -19.67 3.99
CA TRP A 195 38.92 -18.32 3.74
C TRP A 195 38.03 -17.83 4.90
N ALA A 196 37.10 -18.67 5.37
CA ALA A 196 36.21 -18.34 6.48
C ALA A 196 36.98 -18.02 7.77
N PHE A 197 37.98 -18.83 8.11
CA PHE A 197 38.81 -18.60 9.29
C PHE A 197 39.68 -17.37 9.15
N PHE A 198 40.19 -17.08 7.96
CA PHE A 198 40.93 -15.86 7.72
C PHE A 198 40.05 -14.62 7.91
N GLU A 199 38.81 -14.62 7.41
CA GLU A 199 37.87 -13.53 7.67
C GLU A 199 37.67 -13.29 9.16
N ALA A 200 37.39 -14.33 9.93
CA ALA A 200 37.25 -14.21 11.39
C ALA A 200 38.54 -13.72 12.07
N ALA A 201 39.70 -14.23 11.64
CA ALA A 201 41.00 -13.88 12.21
C ALA A 201 41.37 -12.41 11.98
N LYS A 202 41.06 -11.82 10.81
CA LYS A 202 41.30 -10.39 10.56
C LYS A 202 40.61 -9.50 11.60
N ARG A 203 39.38 -9.83 12.00
CA ARG A 203 38.60 -9.04 12.96
C ARG A 203 39.22 -9.10 14.37
N PHE A 204 39.97 -10.15 14.71
CA PHE A 204 40.71 -10.25 15.96
C PHE A 204 41.69 -9.10 16.17
N THR A 205 42.53 -8.80 15.17
CA THR A 205 43.52 -7.71 15.26
C THR A 205 42.92 -6.35 14.91
N GLN A 206 41.92 -6.31 14.03
CA GLN A 206 41.22 -5.07 13.66
C GLN A 206 40.50 -4.45 14.87
N ALA A 207 39.82 -5.26 15.70
CA ALA A 207 39.17 -4.79 16.93
C ALA A 207 40.13 -4.05 17.87
N GLN A 208 41.38 -4.48 17.89
CA GLN A 208 42.46 -3.89 18.69
C GLN A 208 43.07 -2.63 18.04
N GLY A 209 42.61 -2.23 16.85
CA GLY A 209 43.14 -1.11 16.08
C GLY A 209 44.35 -1.46 15.20
N ASN A 210 44.68 -2.74 15.03
CA ASN A 210 45.76 -3.19 14.15
C ASN A 210 45.22 -3.71 12.82
N PHE A 211 45.28 -2.84 11.81
CA PHE A 211 44.82 -3.09 10.44
C PHE A 211 45.91 -3.62 9.50
N HIS A 212 47.16 -3.74 9.96
CA HIS A 212 48.30 -4.16 9.12
C HIS A 212 48.50 -5.68 9.09
N ALA A 213 48.02 -6.42 10.09
CA ALA A 213 48.25 -7.86 10.18
C ALA A 213 47.73 -8.63 8.96
N SER A 214 46.53 -8.31 8.49
CA SER A 214 45.94 -8.90 7.30
C SER A 214 46.71 -8.55 6.02
N LEU A 215 47.22 -7.32 5.93
CA LEU A 215 48.00 -6.85 4.79
C LEU A 215 49.30 -7.65 4.63
N VAL A 216 50.06 -7.83 5.71
CA VAL A 216 51.33 -8.57 5.67
C VAL A 216 51.09 -10.02 5.25
N VAL A 217 50.04 -10.66 5.76
CA VAL A 217 49.69 -12.03 5.38
C VAL A 217 49.37 -12.13 3.89
N LEU A 218 48.61 -11.18 3.33
CA LEU A 218 48.28 -11.18 1.91
C LEU A 218 49.45 -10.79 0.99
N LEU A 219 50.39 -9.96 1.46
CA LEU A 219 51.64 -9.68 0.74
C LEU A 219 52.51 -10.94 0.58
N VAL A 220 52.36 -11.92 1.46
CA VAL A 220 53.02 -13.24 1.34
C VAL A 220 52.17 -14.20 0.51
N CYS A 221 50.86 -14.29 0.79
CA CYS A 221 49.99 -15.29 0.17
C CYS A 221 49.64 -14.98 -1.29
N ALA A 222 49.56 -13.71 -1.70
CA ALA A 222 49.22 -13.35 -3.09
C ALA A 222 50.32 -13.74 -4.09
N PRO A 223 51.63 -13.47 -3.84
CA PRO A 223 52.70 -14.00 -4.67
C PRO A 223 52.75 -15.53 -4.69
N LEU A 224 52.49 -16.19 -3.55
CA LEU A 224 52.40 -17.65 -3.50
C LEU A 224 51.24 -18.18 -4.35
N ASN A 225 50.10 -17.49 -4.39
CA ASN A 225 48.99 -17.85 -5.26
C ASN A 225 49.37 -17.76 -6.76
N ILE A 226 50.15 -16.74 -7.15
CA ILE A 226 50.69 -16.64 -8.52
C ILE A 226 51.64 -17.81 -8.80
N LEU A 227 52.54 -18.13 -7.86
CA LEU A 227 53.46 -19.25 -7.98
C LEU A 227 52.73 -20.60 -8.09
N PHE A 228 51.71 -20.84 -7.26
CA PHE A 228 50.92 -22.07 -7.30
C PHE A 228 50.12 -22.19 -8.59
N ASN A 229 49.53 -21.09 -9.07
CA ASN A 229 48.88 -21.09 -10.38
C ASN A 229 49.87 -21.46 -11.49
N TRP A 230 51.07 -20.86 -11.50
CA TRP A 230 52.10 -21.20 -12.48
C TRP A 230 52.55 -22.67 -12.38
N LEU A 231 52.81 -23.14 -11.16
CA LEU A 231 53.31 -24.49 -10.88
C LEU A 231 52.25 -25.55 -11.22
N LEU A 232 51.02 -25.42 -10.71
CA LEU A 232 49.98 -26.45 -10.83
C LEU A 232 49.38 -26.47 -12.24
N VAL A 233 49.18 -25.32 -12.86
CA VAL A 233 48.55 -25.22 -14.19
C VAL A 233 49.55 -25.56 -15.30
N PHE A 234 50.70 -24.87 -15.33
CA PHE A 234 51.63 -24.98 -16.47
C PHE A 234 52.75 -26.00 -16.26
N ARG A 235 53.26 -26.18 -15.03
CA ARG A 235 54.40 -27.09 -14.78
C ARG A 235 53.97 -28.52 -14.44
N ALA A 236 52.95 -28.69 -13.61
CA ALA A 236 52.40 -29.99 -13.21
C ALA A 236 51.35 -30.53 -14.19
N GLY A 237 50.91 -29.72 -15.16
CA GLY A 237 49.99 -30.14 -16.22
C GLY A 237 48.55 -30.41 -15.77
N LEU A 238 48.14 -29.92 -14.59
CA LEU A 238 46.78 -30.11 -14.06
C LEU A 238 45.72 -29.23 -14.77
N GLY A 239 46.14 -28.36 -15.69
CA GLY A 239 45.24 -27.55 -16.50
C GLY A 239 44.27 -26.72 -15.66
N PHE A 240 42.98 -26.75 -16.01
CA PHE A 240 41.93 -25.96 -15.36
C PHE A 240 41.71 -26.32 -13.88
N GLU A 241 41.80 -27.60 -13.54
CA GLU A 241 41.66 -28.09 -12.16
C GLU A 241 42.83 -27.62 -11.28
N GLY A 242 44.02 -27.45 -11.87
CA GLY A 242 45.18 -26.85 -11.21
C GLY A 242 44.96 -25.41 -10.75
N ALA A 243 44.18 -24.62 -11.48
CA ALA A 243 43.85 -23.24 -11.12
C ALA A 243 42.92 -23.19 -9.91
N ALA A 244 41.92 -24.07 -9.85
CA ALA A 244 41.04 -24.23 -8.69
C ALA A 244 41.82 -24.65 -7.43
N LEU A 245 42.73 -25.62 -7.60
CA LEU A 245 43.55 -26.13 -6.52
C LEU A 245 44.54 -25.08 -5.98
N ALA A 246 45.12 -24.25 -6.86
CA ALA A 246 46.01 -23.18 -6.47
C ALA A 246 45.33 -22.20 -5.50
N VAL A 247 44.12 -21.73 -5.83
CA VAL A 247 43.38 -20.84 -4.93
C VAL A 247 42.94 -21.55 -3.66
N ALA A 248 42.53 -22.82 -3.75
CA ALA A 248 42.13 -23.58 -2.58
C ALA A 248 43.27 -23.71 -1.55
N ILE A 249 44.49 -24.04 -2.01
CA ILE A 249 45.70 -24.09 -1.17
C ILE A 249 46.00 -22.71 -0.60
N SER A 250 45.97 -21.68 -1.44
CA SER A 250 46.23 -20.30 -1.05
C SER A 250 45.25 -19.77 0.00
N ASN A 251 43.96 -20.11 -0.08
CA ASN A 251 42.96 -19.76 0.94
C ASN A 251 43.19 -20.52 2.26
N SER A 252 43.59 -21.79 2.19
CA SER A 252 43.92 -22.59 3.36
C SER A 252 45.20 -22.16 4.07
N LEU A 253 46.14 -21.54 3.34
CA LEU A 253 47.39 -21.01 3.89
C LEU A 253 47.20 -19.70 4.67
N GLN A 254 46.26 -18.85 4.27
CA GLN A 254 46.01 -17.54 4.89
C GLN A 254 45.84 -17.57 6.41
N PRO A 255 44.94 -18.39 7.01
CA PRO A 255 44.77 -18.40 8.47
C PRO A 255 46.00 -18.95 9.19
N VAL A 256 46.75 -19.88 8.59
CA VAL A 256 47.98 -20.44 9.17
C VAL A 256 49.05 -19.36 9.26
N VAL A 257 49.29 -18.64 8.16
CA VAL A 257 50.27 -17.54 8.13
C VAL A 257 49.83 -16.41 9.05
N PHE A 258 48.53 -16.13 9.17
CA PHE A 258 48.01 -15.14 10.12
C PHE A 258 48.31 -15.53 11.58
N VAL A 259 48.05 -16.77 11.99
CA VAL A 259 48.35 -17.25 13.34
C VAL A 259 49.85 -17.17 13.64
N LEU A 260 50.70 -17.61 12.70
CA LEU A 260 52.16 -17.51 12.84
C LEU A 260 52.61 -16.05 12.95
N TYR A 261 52.05 -15.16 12.14
CA TYR A 261 52.39 -13.74 12.18
C TYR A 261 52.01 -13.10 13.51
N VAL A 262 50.80 -13.35 14.01
CA VAL A 262 50.37 -12.83 15.31
C VAL A 262 51.23 -13.39 16.44
N TYR A 263 51.54 -14.69 16.42
CA TYR A 263 52.34 -15.35 17.45
C TYR A 263 53.78 -14.83 17.53
N PHE A 264 54.45 -14.65 16.38
CA PHE A 264 55.86 -14.26 16.35
C PHE A 264 56.10 -12.74 16.31
N PHE A 265 55.21 -11.97 15.68
CA PHE A 265 55.45 -10.55 15.38
C PHE A 265 54.49 -9.59 16.09
N LEU A 266 53.38 -10.08 16.67
CA LEU A 266 52.42 -9.26 17.43
C LEU A 266 52.06 -9.88 18.79
N PRO A 267 53.06 -10.12 19.67
CA PRO A 267 52.80 -10.75 20.97
C PRO A 267 51.85 -9.92 21.86
N GLU A 268 51.82 -8.59 21.69
CA GLU A 268 50.88 -7.70 22.40
C GLU A 268 49.41 -8.05 22.11
N SER A 269 49.11 -8.49 20.88
CA SER A 269 47.75 -8.87 20.49
C SER A 269 47.27 -10.18 21.14
N LEU A 270 48.19 -10.99 21.66
CA LEU A 270 47.85 -12.24 22.36
C LEU A 270 47.23 -12.00 23.74
N GLU A 271 47.30 -10.78 24.29
CA GLU A 271 46.57 -10.42 25.52
C GLU A 271 45.05 -10.64 25.37
N CYS A 272 44.53 -10.53 24.14
CA CYS A 272 43.12 -10.76 23.83
C CYS A 272 42.77 -12.25 23.58
N TRP A 273 43.74 -13.16 23.69
CA TRP A 273 43.56 -14.59 23.40
C TRP A 273 43.50 -15.44 24.69
N PRO A 274 42.33 -15.98 25.06
CA PRO A 274 42.17 -16.75 26.32
C PRO A 274 42.66 -18.21 26.23
N GLY A 275 43.44 -18.58 25.20
CA GLY A 275 43.72 -19.97 24.84
C GLY A 275 42.53 -20.67 24.16
N LEU A 276 42.70 -21.92 23.73
CA LEU A 276 41.64 -22.68 23.05
C LEU A 276 40.59 -23.17 24.07
N GLN A 277 39.38 -22.63 23.96
CA GLN A 277 38.27 -22.90 24.88
C GLN A 277 37.27 -23.90 24.27
N TRP A 278 37.69 -25.17 24.14
CA TRP A 278 36.93 -26.24 23.47
C TRP A 278 35.48 -26.39 23.93
N SER A 279 35.20 -26.25 25.23
CA SER A 279 33.84 -26.36 25.77
C SER A 279 33.01 -25.11 25.53
N ARG A 280 33.62 -23.91 25.63
CA ARG A 280 32.92 -22.62 25.51
C ARG A 280 32.74 -22.15 24.06
N MET A 281 33.52 -22.70 23.12
CA MET A 281 33.43 -22.33 21.70
C MET A 281 32.18 -22.86 21.01
N PHE A 282 31.55 -23.94 21.53
CA PHE A 282 30.27 -24.48 21.05
C PHE A 282 29.05 -23.98 21.84
N GLN A 283 29.25 -23.02 22.75
CA GLN A 283 28.18 -22.49 23.60
C GLN A 283 27.85 -21.04 23.21
N ASN A 284 26.62 -20.62 23.54
CA ASN A 284 26.16 -19.24 23.37
C ASN A 284 26.28 -18.68 21.94
N TRP A 285 25.91 -19.48 20.93
CA TRP A 285 25.88 -19.01 19.53
C TRP A 285 24.70 -18.07 19.22
N GLY A 286 23.72 -17.97 20.11
CA GLY A 286 22.50 -17.17 19.91
C GLY A 286 22.78 -15.71 19.48
N PRO A 287 23.63 -14.96 20.21
CA PRO A 287 24.00 -13.59 19.81
C PRO A 287 24.71 -13.51 18.46
N MET A 288 25.61 -14.45 18.16
CA MET A 288 26.35 -14.49 16.89
C MET A 288 25.44 -14.76 15.71
N VAL A 289 24.51 -15.71 15.85
CA VAL A 289 23.52 -16.01 14.81
C VAL A 289 22.56 -14.84 14.63
N ARG A 290 22.15 -14.18 15.73
CA ARG A 290 21.23 -13.02 15.69
C ARG A 290 21.82 -11.79 14.98
N LEU A 291 23.13 -11.59 15.05
CA LEU A 291 23.83 -10.51 14.36
C LEU A 291 24.35 -10.93 12.97
N GLY A 292 24.83 -12.17 12.85
CA GLY A 292 25.43 -12.73 11.64
C GLY A 292 24.43 -13.04 10.53
N LEU A 293 23.23 -13.57 10.84
CA LEU A 293 22.21 -13.83 9.81
C LEU A 293 21.76 -12.54 9.10
N PRO A 294 21.42 -11.45 9.80
CA PRO A 294 21.20 -10.17 9.13
C PRO A 294 22.43 -9.61 8.43
N GLY A 295 23.64 -9.86 8.95
CA GLY A 295 24.89 -9.52 8.28
C GLY A 295 25.02 -10.19 6.91
N ILE A 296 24.67 -11.48 6.80
CA ILE A 296 24.59 -12.20 5.53
C ILE A 296 23.57 -11.55 4.59
N LEU A 297 22.37 -11.22 5.07
CA LEU A 297 21.36 -10.56 4.23
C LEU A 297 21.83 -9.18 3.73
N MET A 298 22.52 -8.44 4.60
CA MET A 298 23.02 -7.10 4.30
C MET A 298 24.07 -7.13 3.19
N THR A 299 24.96 -8.12 3.17
CA THR A 299 26.00 -8.27 2.13
C THR A 299 25.50 -9.02 0.89
N ALA A 300 24.74 -10.10 1.05
CA ALA A 300 24.33 -10.95 -0.06
C ALA A 300 23.30 -10.28 -0.98
N ALA A 301 22.36 -9.48 -0.45
CA ALA A 301 21.32 -8.83 -1.26
C ALA A 301 21.91 -7.87 -2.31
N GLU A 302 22.99 -7.18 -1.98
CA GLU A 302 23.69 -6.26 -2.87
C GLU A 302 24.43 -7.00 -3.99
N TRP A 303 25.19 -8.04 -3.65
CA TRP A 303 25.99 -8.82 -4.61
C TRP A 303 25.10 -9.59 -5.59
N ILE A 304 24.02 -10.22 -5.10
CA ILE A 304 23.07 -10.95 -5.94
C ILE A 304 22.40 -10.01 -6.95
N ALA A 305 22.06 -8.78 -6.55
CA ALA A 305 21.45 -7.82 -7.47
C ALA A 305 22.37 -7.44 -8.64
N PHE A 306 23.67 -7.29 -8.38
CA PHE A 306 24.66 -7.04 -9.41
C PHE A 306 24.86 -8.28 -10.32
N ASP A 307 24.96 -9.48 -9.77
CA ASP A 307 25.11 -10.71 -10.57
C ASP A 307 23.88 -10.97 -11.46
N VAL A 308 22.66 -10.73 -10.94
CA VAL A 308 21.42 -10.81 -11.72
C VAL A 308 21.42 -9.78 -12.86
N LEU A 309 21.91 -8.55 -12.63
CA LEU A 309 22.02 -7.55 -13.70
C LEU A 309 23.01 -7.95 -14.79
N THR A 310 24.15 -8.55 -14.41
CA THR A 310 25.13 -9.08 -15.36
C THR A 310 24.53 -10.19 -16.19
N LEU A 311 23.84 -11.14 -15.55
CA LEU A 311 23.12 -12.22 -16.23
C LEU A 311 22.00 -11.68 -17.14
N ALA A 312 21.24 -10.69 -16.69
CA ALA A 312 20.23 -10.04 -17.51
C ALA A 312 20.86 -9.42 -18.77
N SER A 313 21.97 -8.69 -18.64
CA SER A 313 22.65 -8.07 -19.79
C SER A 313 23.06 -9.04 -20.91
N SER A 314 23.26 -10.33 -20.57
CA SER A 314 23.55 -11.41 -21.52
C SER A 314 22.41 -11.67 -22.52
N TYR A 315 21.18 -11.34 -22.15
CA TYR A 315 20.00 -11.53 -23.00
C TYR A 315 19.78 -10.36 -24.00
N ILE A 316 20.53 -9.23 -23.92
CA ILE A 316 20.37 -8.05 -24.82
C ILE A 316 21.18 -8.34 -26.07
N SER A 317 22.50 -8.40 -25.89
CA SER A 317 23.44 -8.76 -26.94
C SER A 317 24.81 -8.98 -26.34
N GLY A 318 25.68 -9.70 -27.06
CA GLY A 318 27.07 -9.90 -26.64
C GLY A 318 27.83 -8.58 -26.38
N LYS A 319 27.48 -7.49 -27.07
CA LYS A 319 28.09 -6.16 -26.86
C LYS A 319 27.64 -5.51 -25.54
N HIS A 320 26.38 -5.66 -25.14
CA HIS A 320 25.87 -5.17 -23.87
C HIS A 320 26.40 -5.97 -22.69
N LEU A 321 26.55 -7.30 -22.85
CA LEU A 321 27.20 -8.15 -21.85
C LEU A 321 28.68 -7.77 -21.66
N ALA A 322 29.40 -7.51 -22.75
CA ALA A 322 30.79 -7.06 -22.70
C ALA A 322 30.91 -5.70 -22.00
N ALA A 323 30.05 -4.73 -22.36
CA ALA A 323 29.99 -3.43 -21.70
C ALA A 323 29.66 -3.57 -20.21
N GLN A 324 28.68 -4.40 -19.85
CA GLN A 324 28.27 -4.64 -18.47
C GLN A 324 29.38 -5.29 -17.64
N SER A 325 30.13 -6.23 -18.20
CA SER A 325 31.27 -6.88 -17.52
C SER A 325 32.38 -5.87 -17.19
N VAL A 326 32.65 -4.93 -18.09
CA VAL A 326 33.58 -3.82 -17.85
C VAL A 326 33.04 -2.88 -16.77
N ILE A 327 31.76 -2.50 -16.86
CA ILE A 327 31.11 -1.63 -15.86
C ILE A 327 31.17 -2.28 -14.47
N MET A 328 30.87 -3.57 -14.35
CA MET A 328 30.98 -4.29 -13.08
C MET A 328 32.39 -4.33 -12.54
N THR A 329 33.39 -4.57 -13.41
CA THR A 329 34.79 -4.54 -13.01
C THR A 329 35.18 -3.17 -12.45
N VAL A 330 34.71 -2.09 -13.06
CA VAL A 330 34.92 -0.72 -12.60
C VAL A 330 34.20 -0.46 -11.26
N CYS A 331 32.92 -0.86 -11.13
CA CYS A 331 32.15 -0.74 -9.88
C CYS A 331 32.83 -1.47 -8.72
N VAL A 332 33.19 -2.74 -8.92
CA VAL A 332 33.87 -3.54 -7.89
C VAL A 332 35.19 -2.89 -7.51
N THR A 333 36.00 -2.45 -8.48
CA THR A 333 37.30 -1.80 -8.22
C THR A 333 37.14 -0.53 -7.39
N ILE A 334 36.13 0.29 -7.67
CA ILE A 334 35.87 1.53 -6.91
C ILE A 334 35.34 1.20 -5.53
N TYR A 335 34.45 0.22 -5.38
CA TYR A 335 33.88 -0.19 -4.10
C TYR A 335 34.92 -0.69 -3.09
N HIS A 336 36.08 -1.16 -3.57
CA HIS A 336 37.24 -1.51 -2.71
C HIS A 336 37.87 -0.30 -2.00
N ILE A 337 37.39 0.92 -2.24
CA ILE A 337 37.74 2.13 -1.48
C ILE A 337 36.76 2.38 -0.32
N PRO A 338 35.44 2.65 -0.54
CA PRO A 338 34.50 2.93 0.54
C PRO A 338 34.27 1.73 1.46
N PHE A 339 34.26 0.50 0.95
CA PHE A 339 33.94 -0.68 1.77
C PHE A 339 34.96 -0.92 2.90
N PRO A 340 36.28 -0.95 2.66
CA PRO A 340 37.25 -1.15 3.75
C PRO A 340 37.33 0.04 4.71
N ILE A 341 37.11 1.28 4.23
CA ILE A 341 36.97 2.47 5.08
C ILE A 341 35.77 2.30 6.03
N SER A 342 34.68 1.68 5.57
CA SER A 342 33.47 1.46 6.38
C SER A 342 33.73 0.48 7.53
N ILE A 343 34.63 -0.49 7.33
CA ILE A 343 35.05 -1.45 8.36
C ILE A 343 35.91 -0.76 9.42
N ALA A 344 36.85 0.11 9.02
CA ALA A 344 37.61 0.93 9.94
C ALA A 344 36.70 1.85 10.77
N ALA A 345 35.73 2.51 10.12
CA ALA A 345 34.72 3.32 10.79
C ALA A 345 33.86 2.50 11.75
N SER A 346 33.39 1.32 11.33
CA SER A 346 32.60 0.39 12.15
C SER A 346 33.36 -0.03 13.41
N THR A 347 34.63 -0.39 13.26
CA THR A 347 35.49 -0.82 14.36
C THR A 347 35.76 0.32 15.35
N ARG A 348 36.10 1.52 14.85
CA ARG A 348 36.31 2.70 15.70
C ARG A 348 35.02 3.08 16.42
N PHE A 349 33.88 3.04 15.73
CA PHE A 349 32.58 3.34 16.30
C PHE A 349 32.17 2.32 17.36
N GLY A 350 32.35 1.01 17.10
CA GLY A 350 32.10 -0.06 18.06
C GLY A 350 33.00 0.03 19.30
N ASN A 351 34.26 0.42 19.14
CA ASN A 351 35.17 0.69 20.27
C ASN A 351 34.64 1.85 21.13
N LEU A 352 34.19 2.97 20.53
CA LEU A 352 33.61 4.12 21.26
C LEU A 352 32.33 3.75 22.01
N ILE A 353 31.47 2.92 21.43
CA ILE A 353 30.28 2.36 22.11
C ILE A 353 30.70 1.45 23.27
N GLY A 354 31.70 0.60 23.07
CA GLY A 354 32.27 -0.26 24.11
C GLY A 354 32.87 0.53 25.28
N TYR A 355 33.53 1.66 25.01
CA TYR A 355 34.04 2.58 26.04
C TYR A 355 32.92 3.31 26.80
N GLY A 356 31.66 3.27 26.33
CA GLY A 356 30.56 4.09 26.87
C GLY A 356 30.69 5.59 26.52
N ALA A 357 31.59 5.96 25.61
CA ALA A 357 31.89 7.33 25.22
C ALA A 357 30.89 7.87 24.17
N LEU A 358 29.61 8.00 24.57
CA LEU A 358 28.51 8.33 23.67
C LEU A 358 28.67 9.68 22.95
N ASP A 359 29.22 10.69 23.62
CA ASP A 359 29.49 12.00 23.01
C ASP A 359 30.57 11.90 21.93
N ALA A 360 31.61 11.11 22.18
CA ALA A 360 32.64 10.85 21.18
C ALA A 360 32.10 10.03 19.99
N ALA A 361 31.24 9.04 20.26
CA ALA A 361 30.52 8.31 19.21
C ALA A 361 29.66 9.26 18.38
N TYR A 362 28.94 10.21 19.01
CA TYR A 362 28.13 11.19 18.29
C TYR A 362 28.95 12.06 17.32
N ILE A 363 30.14 12.49 17.73
CA ILE A 363 31.05 13.24 16.86
C ILE A 363 31.62 12.34 15.75
N ALA A 364 31.96 11.09 16.07
CA ALA A 364 32.54 10.13 15.15
C ALA A 364 31.60 9.79 13.99
N TRP A 365 30.33 9.43 14.23
CA TRP A 365 29.44 9.06 13.11
C TRP A 365 29.17 10.23 12.15
N ARG A 366 28.99 11.46 12.66
CA ARG A 366 28.81 12.66 11.81
C ARG A 366 30.02 12.89 10.93
N THR A 367 31.20 12.73 11.54
CA THR A 367 32.48 12.89 10.85
C THR A 367 32.65 11.81 9.78
N PHE A 368 32.39 10.54 10.10
CA PHE A 368 32.48 9.44 9.14
C PHE A 368 31.49 9.61 7.99
N TYR A 369 30.24 9.98 8.28
CA TYR A 369 29.24 10.21 7.24
C TYR A 369 29.65 11.35 6.28
N LEU A 370 30.22 12.44 6.80
CA LEU A 370 30.76 13.53 5.96
C LEU A 370 31.93 13.06 5.10
N VAL A 371 32.86 12.27 5.64
CA VAL A 371 33.98 11.69 4.87
C VAL A 371 33.46 10.84 3.72
N PHE A 372 32.40 10.06 3.93
CA PHE A 372 31.79 9.25 2.88
C PHE A 372 31.02 10.05 1.82
N VAL A 373 30.46 11.21 2.17
CA VAL A 373 29.96 12.16 1.16
C VAL A 373 31.11 12.63 0.26
N VAL A 374 32.26 12.96 0.83
CA VAL A 374 33.44 13.39 0.06
C VAL A 374 33.97 12.26 -0.84
N ILE A 375 34.05 11.03 -0.33
CA ILE A 375 34.46 9.86 -1.11
C ILE A 375 33.48 9.63 -2.27
N GLY A 376 32.18 9.62 -2.03
CA GLY A 376 31.20 9.42 -3.10
C GLY A 376 31.18 10.55 -4.14
N LEU A 377 31.45 11.80 -3.75
CA LEU A 377 31.62 12.92 -4.70
C LEU A 377 32.91 12.79 -5.53
N MET A 378 33.97 12.26 -4.93
CA MET A 378 35.20 11.94 -5.64
C MET A 378 34.95 10.83 -6.68
N ASP A 379 34.26 9.76 -6.30
CA ASP A 379 33.90 8.66 -7.22
C ASP A 379 33.02 9.15 -8.37
N LEU A 380 32.01 9.98 -8.07
CA LEU A 380 31.16 10.64 -9.06
C LEU A 380 32.00 11.44 -10.07
N THR A 381 32.96 12.21 -9.56
CA THR A 381 33.81 13.09 -10.39
C THR A 381 34.77 12.28 -11.26
N ILE A 382 35.46 11.29 -10.70
CA ILE A 382 36.44 10.44 -11.41
C ILE A 382 35.73 9.66 -12.52
N LEU A 383 34.62 8.98 -12.20
CA LEU A 383 33.89 8.17 -13.16
C LEU A 383 33.26 8.98 -14.29
N THR A 384 32.74 10.18 -13.99
CA THR A 384 32.11 11.03 -15.00
C THR A 384 33.12 11.71 -15.91
N SER A 385 34.24 12.19 -15.36
CA SER A 385 35.27 12.92 -16.11
C SER A 385 36.16 11.99 -16.93
N LEU A 386 36.49 10.81 -16.41
CA LEU A 386 37.36 9.84 -17.09
C LEU A 386 36.59 8.79 -17.90
N ARG A 387 35.27 8.94 -18.09
CA ARG A 387 34.40 7.93 -18.72
C ARG A 387 34.91 7.40 -20.07
N TYR A 388 35.48 8.25 -20.91
CA TYR A 388 36.02 7.86 -22.21
C TYR A 388 37.38 7.15 -22.08
N VAL A 389 38.21 7.58 -21.13
CA VAL A 389 39.53 6.98 -20.86
C VAL A 389 39.35 5.59 -20.27
N ILE A 390 38.46 5.45 -19.27
CA ILE A 390 38.12 4.17 -18.66
C ILE A 390 37.60 3.20 -19.73
N ALA A 391 36.63 3.62 -20.56
CA ALA A 391 36.13 2.79 -21.66
C ALA A 391 37.25 2.38 -22.64
N ALA A 392 38.21 3.28 -22.92
CA ALA A 392 39.30 3.02 -23.85
C ALA A 392 40.34 2.03 -23.34
N VAL A 393 40.56 1.96 -22.01
CA VAL A 393 41.51 1.03 -21.38
C VAL A 393 41.03 -0.42 -21.47
N PHE A 394 39.72 -0.67 -21.39
CA PHE A 394 39.17 -2.03 -21.28
C PHE A 394 38.81 -2.70 -22.62
N THR A 395 38.52 -1.95 -23.68
CA THR A 395 38.17 -2.52 -24.99
C THR A 395 38.62 -1.60 -26.12
N GLN A 396 38.85 -2.17 -27.32
CA GLN A 396 39.14 -1.43 -28.56
C GLN A 396 37.91 -1.34 -29.49
N ASP A 397 36.82 -2.03 -29.16
CA ASP A 397 35.56 -1.98 -29.92
C ASP A 397 34.86 -0.62 -29.68
N GLU A 398 34.69 0.17 -30.75
CA GLU A 398 34.12 1.51 -30.69
C GLU A 398 32.67 1.52 -30.17
N GLU A 399 31.90 0.49 -30.47
CA GLU A 399 30.49 0.41 -30.07
C GLU A 399 30.36 0.05 -28.59
N VAL A 400 31.19 -0.87 -28.10
CA VAL A 400 31.26 -1.20 -26.66
C VAL A 400 31.78 0.00 -25.85
N ARG A 401 32.77 0.74 -26.38
CA ARG A 401 33.26 1.99 -25.77
C ARG A 401 32.16 3.04 -25.64
N ALA A 402 31.37 3.22 -26.70
CA ALA A 402 30.27 4.18 -26.69
C ALA A 402 29.22 3.82 -25.63
N ILE A 403 28.87 2.53 -25.51
CA ILE A 403 27.93 2.05 -24.48
C ILE A 403 28.49 2.34 -23.08
N ILE A 404 29.73 1.94 -22.78
CA ILE A 404 30.35 2.16 -21.46
C ILE A 404 30.40 3.66 -21.13
N ALA A 405 30.89 4.49 -22.05
CA ALA A 405 31.01 5.93 -21.83
C ALA A 405 29.66 6.62 -21.63
N SER A 406 28.58 6.12 -22.26
CA SER A 406 27.23 6.64 -22.06
C SER A 406 26.63 6.26 -20.70
N VAL A 407 27.02 5.10 -20.16
CA VAL A 407 26.46 4.52 -18.92
C VAL A 407 27.20 4.99 -17.67
N LEU A 408 28.52 5.23 -17.77
CA LEU A 408 29.37 5.57 -16.64
C LEU A 408 28.91 6.78 -15.80
N PRO A 409 28.38 7.89 -16.35
CA PRO A 409 27.87 8.99 -15.54
C PRO A 409 26.69 8.60 -14.61
N VAL A 410 25.88 7.64 -15.01
CA VAL A 410 24.75 7.14 -14.20
C VAL A 410 25.27 6.17 -13.14
N VAL A 411 26.22 5.31 -13.50
CA VAL A 411 26.95 4.50 -12.52
C VAL A 411 27.64 5.39 -11.48
N ALA A 412 28.24 6.49 -11.92
CA ALA A 412 28.91 7.47 -11.07
C ALA A 412 27.97 8.10 -10.04
N SER A 413 26.73 8.40 -10.44
CA SER A 413 25.71 8.92 -9.50
C SER A 413 25.25 7.86 -8.52
N ALA A 414 25.12 6.60 -8.94
CA ALA A 414 24.79 5.48 -8.06
C ALA A 414 25.91 5.22 -7.02
N GLN A 415 27.17 5.31 -7.42
CA GLN A 415 28.33 5.10 -6.55
C GLN A 415 28.43 6.12 -5.40
N LEU A 416 27.94 7.36 -5.60
CA LEU A 416 27.80 8.33 -4.50
C LEU A 416 26.91 7.78 -3.37
N PHE A 417 25.78 7.17 -3.72
CA PHE A 417 24.86 6.60 -2.74
C PHE A 417 25.36 5.26 -2.19
N ASP A 418 26.13 4.52 -2.99
CA ASP A 418 26.74 3.25 -2.58
C ASP A 418 27.77 3.46 -1.47
N ALA A 419 28.59 4.51 -1.58
CA ALA A 419 29.49 4.95 -0.52
C ALA A 419 28.69 5.28 0.77
N LEU A 420 27.57 6.00 0.67
CA LEU A 420 26.74 6.35 1.83
C LEU A 420 26.04 5.12 2.43
N LEU A 421 25.65 4.15 1.60
CA LEU A 421 25.12 2.86 2.05
C LEU A 421 26.19 2.07 2.81
N ALA A 422 27.42 2.03 2.30
CA ALA A 422 28.54 1.34 2.94
C ALA A 422 28.81 1.86 4.36
N ILE A 423 28.84 3.18 4.58
CA ILE A 423 29.01 3.74 5.94
C ILE A 423 27.78 3.52 6.82
N SER A 424 26.56 3.56 6.28
CA SER A 424 25.34 3.28 7.03
C SER A 424 25.36 1.83 7.57
N ASN A 425 25.72 0.88 6.71
CA ASN A 425 25.95 -0.51 7.08
C ASN A 425 27.10 -0.67 8.08
N GLY A 426 28.20 0.09 7.92
CA GLY A 426 29.32 0.13 8.87
C GLY A 426 28.90 0.59 10.26
N LEU A 427 28.13 1.68 10.36
CA LEU A 427 27.64 2.23 11.63
C LEU A 427 26.61 1.31 12.30
N LEU A 428 25.69 0.71 11.53
CA LEU A 428 24.74 -0.27 12.03
C LEU A 428 25.44 -1.53 12.58
N ARG A 429 26.52 -1.98 11.94
CA ARG A 429 27.39 -3.03 12.49
C ARG A 429 28.06 -2.60 13.79
N GLY A 430 28.60 -1.38 13.87
CA GLY A 430 29.20 -0.88 15.12
C GLY A 430 28.20 -0.81 16.28
N LEU A 431 26.91 -0.57 15.99
CA LEU A 431 25.80 -0.55 16.96
C LEU A 431 25.21 -1.92 17.30
N GLY A 432 25.58 -3.00 16.60
CA GLY A 432 24.89 -4.30 16.73
C GLY A 432 23.47 -4.29 16.18
N ARG A 433 23.17 -3.39 15.23
CA ARG A 433 21.85 -3.24 14.58
C ARG A 433 21.84 -3.73 13.13
N GLN A 434 22.60 -4.78 12.81
CA GLN A 434 22.64 -5.39 11.47
C GLN A 434 21.27 -5.87 11.00
N LYS A 435 20.36 -6.21 11.92
CA LYS A 435 18.95 -6.52 11.58
C LYS A 435 18.32 -5.40 10.75
N ILE A 436 18.68 -4.15 11.01
CA ILE A 436 18.13 -3.03 10.28
C ILE A 436 18.66 -2.98 8.84
N GLY A 437 19.98 -3.02 8.68
CA GLY A 437 20.60 -2.99 7.35
C GLY A 437 20.19 -4.19 6.50
N GLY A 438 20.17 -5.41 7.08
CA GLY A 438 19.86 -6.64 6.37
C GLY A 438 18.47 -6.69 5.75
N TRP A 439 17.42 -6.30 6.49
CA TRP A 439 16.05 -6.33 5.96
C TRP A 439 15.75 -5.18 5.00
N VAL A 440 16.38 -4.02 5.18
CA VAL A 440 16.24 -2.90 4.24
C VAL A 440 16.95 -3.23 2.93
N ASN A 441 18.20 -3.71 2.98
CA ASN A 441 18.92 -4.15 1.78
C ASN A 441 18.12 -5.23 1.04
N LEU A 442 17.64 -6.26 1.74
CA LEU A 442 16.85 -7.32 1.10
C LEU A 442 15.56 -6.78 0.45
N GLY A 443 14.76 -5.98 1.18
CA GLY A 443 13.49 -5.47 0.66
C GLY A 443 13.66 -4.53 -0.53
N VAL A 444 14.71 -3.69 -0.51
CA VAL A 444 14.99 -2.74 -1.58
C VAL A 444 15.58 -3.47 -2.80
N TYR A 445 16.63 -4.28 -2.64
CA TYR A 445 17.22 -4.99 -3.77
C TYR A 445 16.26 -6.04 -4.39
N VAL A 446 15.39 -6.70 -3.62
CA VAL A 446 14.39 -7.64 -4.16
C VAL A 446 13.32 -6.91 -4.97
N SER A 447 12.76 -5.80 -4.45
CA SER A 447 11.74 -5.03 -5.18
C SER A 447 12.26 -4.52 -6.53
N PHE A 448 13.48 -3.97 -6.54
CA PHE A 448 14.05 -3.43 -7.77
C PHE A 448 14.59 -4.50 -8.73
N THR A 449 15.00 -5.69 -8.25
CA THR A 449 15.37 -6.81 -9.15
C THR A 449 14.15 -7.51 -9.74
N HIS A 450 13.02 -7.55 -9.02
CA HIS A 450 11.74 -8.05 -9.53
C HIS A 450 11.22 -7.21 -10.71
N ASP A 451 11.24 -5.88 -10.57
CA ASP A 451 10.84 -4.94 -11.64
C ASP A 451 11.69 -5.08 -12.92
N VAL A 452 12.97 -5.45 -12.79
CA VAL A 452 13.85 -5.73 -13.94
C VAL A 452 13.38 -6.97 -14.70
N ASN A 453 13.06 -8.04 -13.98
CA ASN A 453 12.69 -9.32 -14.58
C ASN A 453 11.31 -9.30 -15.23
N GLU A 454 10.31 -8.65 -14.62
CA GLU A 454 8.98 -8.50 -15.24
C GLU A 454 9.02 -7.60 -16.47
N SER A 455 9.79 -6.50 -16.41
CA SER A 455 10.02 -5.63 -17.58
C SER A 455 10.69 -6.37 -18.74
N ALA A 456 11.59 -7.30 -18.44
CA ALA A 456 12.33 -8.10 -19.40
C ALA A 456 11.47 -9.22 -20.02
N LEU A 457 10.60 -9.86 -19.24
CA LEU A 457 9.74 -10.95 -19.69
C LEU A 457 8.50 -10.46 -20.46
N MET A 458 7.92 -9.31 -20.07
CA MET A 458 6.62 -8.86 -20.60
C MET A 458 6.69 -8.09 -21.93
N TYR A 459 7.82 -7.47 -22.27
CA TYR A 459 7.86 -6.52 -23.41
C TYR A 459 8.59 -6.98 -24.67
N GLY A 460 9.28 -8.13 -24.65
CA GLY A 460 10.20 -8.52 -25.72
C GLY A 460 11.36 -7.51 -25.83
N TRP A 461 12.60 -7.99 -25.86
CA TRP A 461 13.81 -7.16 -25.76
C TRP A 461 14.08 -6.33 -27.03
N ARG A 462 13.20 -5.39 -27.38
CA ARG A 462 13.23 -4.60 -28.61
C ARG A 462 13.37 -3.09 -28.42
N ARG A 463 13.49 -2.57 -27.19
CA ARG A 463 13.69 -1.13 -26.97
C ARG A 463 15.02 -0.84 -26.25
N ASN A 464 15.94 -0.24 -27.02
CA ASN A 464 17.30 0.24 -26.69
C ASN A 464 17.37 1.31 -25.57
N ARG A 465 16.74 1.11 -24.40
CA ARG A 465 17.02 1.95 -23.23
C ARG A 465 17.40 1.06 -22.04
N PRO A 466 18.66 1.06 -21.58
CA PRO A 466 19.02 0.35 -20.36
C PRO A 466 18.13 0.88 -19.24
N LYS A 467 17.35 0.01 -18.60
CA LYS A 467 16.49 0.39 -17.47
C LYS A 467 17.33 0.33 -16.18
N TRP A 468 17.34 1.46 -15.48
CA TRP A 468 18.27 1.86 -14.43
C TRP A 468 17.82 1.47 -13.01
N THR A 469 17.12 0.35 -12.87
CA THR A 469 16.34 0.01 -11.68
C THR A 469 17.20 -0.46 -10.49
N SER A 470 18.27 -1.21 -10.70
CA SER A 470 19.16 -1.63 -9.59
C SER A 470 19.96 -0.49 -8.97
N GLN A 471 20.21 0.59 -9.72
CA GLN A 471 20.91 1.78 -9.20
C GLN A 471 19.99 2.64 -8.31
N MET A 472 18.68 2.64 -8.57
CA MET A 472 17.69 3.29 -7.70
C MET A 472 17.54 2.57 -6.36
N ALA A 473 17.75 1.25 -6.31
CA ALA A 473 17.78 0.49 -5.04
C ALA A 473 18.86 1.02 -4.07
N ILE A 474 20.04 1.39 -4.58
CA ILE A 474 21.13 1.92 -3.75
C ILE A 474 20.70 3.25 -3.10
N VAL A 475 20.04 4.12 -3.87
CA VAL A 475 19.53 5.43 -3.41
C VAL A 475 18.49 5.26 -2.31
N VAL A 476 17.52 4.36 -2.54
CA VAL A 476 16.42 4.10 -1.61
C VAL A 476 16.92 3.42 -0.34
N SER A 477 17.82 2.43 -0.46
CA SER A 477 18.39 1.74 0.70
C SER A 477 19.22 2.69 1.57
N CYS A 478 20.05 3.54 0.95
CA CYS A 478 20.80 4.58 1.67
C CYS A 478 19.86 5.56 2.41
N ALA A 479 18.79 6.03 1.75
CA ALA A 479 17.85 6.97 2.36
C ALA A 479 17.17 6.39 3.62
N ILE A 480 16.84 5.09 3.61
CA ILE A 480 16.18 4.40 4.72
C ILE A 480 17.15 4.10 5.88
N GLN A 481 18.43 3.82 5.58
CA GLN A 481 19.40 3.37 6.58
C GLN A 481 20.17 4.48 7.30
N ARG A 482 19.89 5.76 7.02
CA ARG A 482 20.58 6.90 7.66
C ARG A 482 20.51 6.80 9.19
N PRO A 483 21.66 6.70 9.90
CA PRO A 483 21.65 6.71 11.34
C PRO A 483 21.27 8.10 11.86
N ILE A 484 20.13 8.20 12.56
CA ILE A 484 19.74 9.38 13.35
C ILE A 484 20.04 9.04 14.82
N PRO A 485 21.06 9.63 15.45
CA PRO A 485 21.21 9.56 16.89
C PRO A 485 20.60 10.81 17.49
N THR A 486 19.31 10.73 17.82
CA THR A 486 18.66 11.68 18.72
C THR A 486 18.73 11.12 20.14
N HIS A 487 18.95 11.98 21.14
CA HIS A 487 18.81 11.68 22.57
C HIS A 487 17.36 11.36 23.01
N SER A 488 16.49 11.09 22.04
CA SER A 488 15.10 10.74 22.17
C SER A 488 14.75 9.88 20.94
N THR A 489 14.01 8.80 21.17
CA THR A 489 13.39 7.90 20.19
C THR A 489 13.27 8.46 18.76
N VAL A 490 13.72 7.69 17.75
CA VAL A 490 13.10 7.50 16.41
C VAL A 490 14.05 6.64 15.53
N GLY A 491 13.50 5.64 14.83
CA GLY A 491 14.20 4.98 13.71
C GLY A 491 14.37 3.45 13.78
N VAL A 492 13.31 2.66 14.05
CA VAL A 492 13.24 1.22 13.65
C VAL A 492 11.81 0.68 13.34
N PRO A 493 10.94 1.30 12.49
CA PRO A 493 9.59 0.72 12.26
C PRO A 493 9.49 -0.27 11.09
N ILE A 494 10.34 -0.19 10.06
CA ILE A 494 10.08 -0.88 8.77
C ILE A 494 10.34 -2.41 8.81
N ILE A 495 11.06 -2.90 9.83
CA ILE A 495 11.66 -4.24 9.80
C ILE A 495 11.04 -5.21 10.79
N ILE A 496 10.32 -4.69 11.77
CA ILE A 496 9.58 -5.49 12.75
C ILE A 496 8.25 -5.93 12.14
N GLN A 497 7.66 -5.14 11.23
CA GLN A 497 6.41 -5.47 10.54
C GLN A 497 6.52 -6.70 9.61
N TRP A 498 7.64 -6.88 8.90
CA TRP A 498 7.85 -8.03 8.00
C TRP A 498 8.10 -9.36 8.73
N ALA A 499 8.81 -9.34 9.86
CA ALA A 499 9.08 -10.55 10.64
C ALA A 499 7.85 -11.06 11.43
N GLN A 500 6.86 -10.20 11.67
CA GLN A 500 5.61 -10.54 12.36
C GLN A 500 4.57 -11.21 11.44
N LEU A 501 4.74 -11.13 10.11
CA LEU A 501 3.87 -11.79 9.12
C LEU A 501 4.08 -13.32 9.03
N LEU A 502 5.20 -13.86 9.51
CA LEU A 502 5.54 -15.30 9.37
C LEU A 502 5.28 -16.16 10.62
N LYS A 503 4.80 -15.60 11.73
CA LYS A 503 4.47 -16.37 12.95
C LYS A 503 3.06 -16.08 13.44
N LYS A 504 2.09 -16.80 12.89
CA LYS A 504 0.78 -16.99 13.53
C LYS A 504 0.56 -18.45 13.92
N ARG A 505 0.55 -18.73 15.22
CA ARG A 505 -0.52 -19.50 15.90
C ARG A 505 -0.64 -19.05 17.37
N PRO A 506 -1.85 -19.12 17.98
CA PRO A 506 -2.19 -18.32 19.15
C PRO A 506 -2.28 -19.12 20.46
N SER A 507 -2.05 -18.46 21.60
CA SER A 507 -2.67 -18.72 22.92
C SER A 507 -2.39 -17.53 23.87
N PRO A 508 -3.27 -17.25 24.86
CA PRO A 508 -3.57 -15.89 25.32
C PRO A 508 -2.81 -15.45 26.58
N GLY A 509 -2.46 -14.17 26.62
CA GLY A 509 -1.95 -13.47 27.80
C GLY A 509 -1.88 -11.97 27.48
N LEU A 510 -2.87 -11.22 27.95
CA LEU A 510 -3.13 -9.83 27.60
C LEU A 510 -2.04 -8.89 28.16
N VAL A 511 -1.10 -8.48 27.31
CA VAL A 511 -0.34 -7.23 27.49
C VAL A 511 -0.71 -6.35 26.30
N LEU A 512 -1.54 -5.34 26.53
CA LEU A 512 -2.04 -4.43 25.50
C LEU A 512 -0.90 -3.53 25.01
N ILE A 513 -0.34 -3.87 23.85
CA ILE A 513 0.72 -3.12 23.19
C ILE A 513 0.12 -1.80 22.65
N PRO A 514 0.73 -0.63 22.91
CA PRO A 514 0.31 0.63 22.29
C PRO A 514 0.37 0.56 20.76
N ILE A 515 -0.65 1.09 20.08
CA ILE A 515 -0.80 1.07 18.62
C ILE A 515 -0.69 2.50 18.07
N ASP A 516 -0.27 2.66 16.81
CA ASP A 516 -0.29 3.97 16.14
C ASP A 516 -1.72 4.45 15.92
N LEU A 517 -1.95 5.76 16.07
CA LEU A 517 -3.28 6.35 15.96
C LEU A 517 -3.93 6.11 14.58
N ALA A 518 -3.16 6.21 13.50
CA ALA A 518 -3.66 5.91 12.16
C ALA A 518 -4.07 4.43 12.03
N ASP A 519 -3.26 3.51 12.55
CA ASP A 519 -3.58 2.07 12.56
C ASP A 519 -4.83 1.78 13.39
N TYR A 520 -5.04 2.49 14.51
CA TYR A 520 -6.29 2.43 15.28
C TYR A 520 -7.50 2.82 14.42
N LEU A 521 -7.45 3.97 13.75
CA LEU A 521 -8.54 4.46 12.88
C LEU A 521 -8.88 3.47 11.77
N PHE A 522 -7.88 3.04 11.00
CA PHE A 522 -8.10 2.11 9.88
C PHE A 522 -8.50 0.71 10.37
N THR A 523 -7.99 0.26 11.52
CA THR A 523 -8.46 -0.99 12.14
C THR A 523 -9.93 -0.90 12.54
N ARG A 524 -10.40 0.25 13.05
CA ARG A 524 -11.83 0.46 13.36
C ARG A 524 -12.70 0.46 12.11
N LEU A 525 -12.27 1.14 11.04
CA LEU A 525 -12.98 1.10 9.74
C LEU A 525 -13.14 -0.34 9.24
N ARG A 526 -12.06 -1.14 9.32
CA ARG A 526 -12.12 -2.57 8.97
C ARG A 526 -13.08 -3.36 9.86
N GLN A 527 -13.10 -3.10 11.17
CA GLN A 527 -14.01 -3.76 12.11
C GLN A 527 -15.48 -3.47 11.80
N LEU A 528 -15.79 -2.28 11.27
CA LEU A 528 -17.13 -1.90 10.80
C LEU A 528 -17.47 -2.44 9.40
N GLY A 529 -16.57 -3.19 8.76
CA GLY A 529 -16.83 -3.86 7.49
C GLY A 529 -16.32 -3.13 6.25
N VAL A 530 -15.65 -1.99 6.40
CA VAL A 530 -14.94 -1.35 5.28
C VAL A 530 -13.81 -2.27 4.81
N LYS A 531 -13.69 -2.46 3.49
CA LYS A 531 -12.58 -3.20 2.87
C LYS A 531 -11.75 -2.34 1.95
N SER A 532 -12.37 -1.33 1.34
CA SER A 532 -11.71 -0.42 0.42
C SER A 532 -11.86 1.03 0.90
N VAL A 533 -10.77 1.78 0.84
CA VAL A 533 -10.71 3.20 1.22
C VAL A 533 -10.47 4.04 -0.02
N HIS A 534 -11.36 4.99 -0.26
CA HIS A 534 -11.31 5.91 -1.38
C HIS A 534 -10.43 7.12 -1.06
N GLY A 535 -9.98 7.85 -2.08
CA GLY A 535 -9.30 9.12 -1.86
C GLY A 535 -8.15 9.40 -2.81
N VAL A 536 -7.44 10.48 -2.49
CA VAL A 536 -6.31 11.01 -3.26
C VAL A 536 -5.14 11.31 -2.30
N PRO A 537 -3.91 10.90 -2.66
CA PRO A 537 -2.74 11.20 -1.85
C PRO A 537 -2.37 12.68 -1.91
N GLY A 538 -1.98 13.23 -0.76
CA GLY A 538 -1.36 14.55 -0.62
C GLY A 538 -0.43 14.57 0.59
N ASP A 539 0.54 15.48 0.61
CA ASP A 539 1.62 15.50 1.61
C ASP A 539 1.15 15.45 3.07
N PHE A 540 0.00 16.06 3.39
CA PHE A 540 -0.60 16.00 4.73
C PHE A 540 -1.26 14.65 5.09
N ASN A 541 -1.50 13.75 4.14
CA ASN A 541 -2.11 12.44 4.40
C ASN A 541 -1.22 11.24 4.00
N LEU A 542 -0.11 11.42 3.26
CA LEU A 542 0.75 10.32 2.79
C LEU A 542 1.16 9.35 3.91
N THR A 543 1.61 9.89 5.04
CA THR A 543 2.03 9.07 6.19
C THR A 543 0.87 8.29 6.81
N ALA A 544 -0.37 8.79 6.73
CA ALA A 544 -1.55 8.06 7.16
C ALA A 544 -1.91 6.97 6.13
N LEU A 545 -1.77 7.23 4.83
CA LEU A 545 -2.07 6.28 3.77
C LEU A 545 -1.18 5.02 3.83
N ASP A 546 0.05 5.13 4.35
CA ASP A 546 0.93 3.98 4.63
C ASP A 546 0.26 2.93 5.55
N TYR A 547 -0.72 3.34 6.36
CA TYR A 547 -1.44 2.45 7.28
C TYR A 547 -2.66 1.76 6.67
N VAL A 548 -3.18 2.23 5.53
CA VAL A 548 -4.37 1.62 4.88
C VAL A 548 -4.09 0.15 4.54
N GLY A 549 -3.00 -0.11 3.82
CA GLY A 549 -2.58 -1.47 3.47
C GLY A 549 -2.21 -2.32 4.70
N ASN A 550 -1.53 -1.72 5.69
CA ASN A 550 -1.15 -2.40 6.94
C ASN A 550 -2.38 -2.84 7.76
N ALA A 551 -3.44 -2.03 7.74
CA ALA A 551 -4.71 -2.35 8.37
C ALA A 551 -5.49 -3.43 7.59
N GLY A 552 -4.99 -3.94 6.46
CA GLY A 552 -5.68 -4.91 5.61
C GLY A 552 -6.85 -4.31 4.84
N LEU A 553 -6.78 -3.00 4.57
CA LEU A 553 -7.70 -2.29 3.68
C LEU A 553 -7.03 -2.09 2.31
N HIS A 554 -7.85 -2.04 1.28
CA HIS A 554 -7.43 -1.78 -0.08
C HIS A 554 -7.54 -0.28 -0.39
N TRP A 555 -6.46 0.33 -0.87
CA TRP A 555 -6.48 1.73 -1.33
C TRP A 555 -6.97 1.80 -2.77
N VAL A 556 -8.09 2.48 -3.01
CA VAL A 556 -8.72 2.57 -4.34
C VAL A 556 -7.91 3.47 -5.29
N GLY A 557 -7.35 4.56 -4.76
CA GLY A 557 -6.55 5.53 -5.51
C GLY A 557 -7.32 6.17 -6.66
N ASN A 558 -8.26 7.06 -6.32
CA ASN A 558 -9.11 7.75 -7.28
C ASN A 558 -8.36 8.84 -8.06
N ALA A 559 -8.90 9.22 -9.22
CA ALA A 559 -8.34 10.26 -10.07
C ALA A 559 -8.48 11.70 -9.50
N ASN A 560 -9.51 11.97 -8.70
CA ASN A 560 -9.72 13.24 -7.99
C ASN A 560 -10.62 13.02 -6.76
N GLU A 561 -10.70 14.01 -5.87
CA GLU A 561 -11.41 13.92 -4.59
C GLU A 561 -12.93 13.96 -4.71
N LEU A 562 -13.49 14.62 -5.74
CA LEU A 562 -14.93 14.62 -6.02
C LEU A 562 -15.40 13.19 -6.37
N ASN A 563 -14.71 12.56 -7.34
CA ASN A 563 -14.95 11.19 -7.76
C ASN A 563 -14.69 10.21 -6.61
N ALA A 564 -13.69 10.47 -5.76
CA ALA A 564 -13.44 9.67 -4.56
C ALA A 564 -14.62 9.72 -3.58
N GLY A 565 -15.16 10.91 -3.32
CA GLY A 565 -16.32 11.08 -2.46
C GLY A 565 -17.57 10.39 -3.02
N TYR A 566 -17.83 10.54 -4.32
CA TYR A 566 -18.95 9.86 -4.98
C TYR A 566 -18.81 8.34 -5.04
N SER A 567 -17.59 7.85 -5.26
CA SER A 567 -17.30 6.41 -5.17
C SER A 567 -17.54 5.90 -3.74
N ALA A 568 -17.13 6.66 -2.72
CA ALA A 568 -17.37 6.33 -1.33
C ALA A 568 -18.87 6.33 -1.00
N ASP A 569 -19.66 7.28 -1.52
CA ASP A 569 -21.12 7.27 -1.39
C ASP A 569 -21.70 5.97 -1.99
N GLY A 570 -21.43 5.68 -3.27
CA GLY A 570 -21.91 4.46 -3.94
C GLY A 570 -21.51 3.17 -3.21
N TYR A 571 -20.27 3.09 -2.71
CA TYR A 571 -19.80 1.97 -1.88
C TYR A 571 -20.61 1.84 -0.58
N ALA A 572 -20.84 2.96 0.13
CA ALA A 572 -21.61 2.97 1.37
C ALA A 572 -23.06 2.54 1.18
N ARG A 573 -23.69 2.87 0.04
CA ARG A 573 -25.08 2.47 -0.23
C ARG A 573 -25.29 0.97 -0.32
N VAL A 574 -24.24 0.20 -0.62
CA VAL A 574 -24.28 -1.25 -0.79
C VAL A 574 -23.59 -1.97 0.37
N LYS A 575 -22.46 -1.45 0.87
CA LYS A 575 -21.68 -2.07 1.95
C LYS A 575 -22.17 -1.70 3.36
N GLY A 576 -22.88 -0.57 3.49
CA GLY A 576 -23.39 -0.03 4.76
C GLY A 576 -22.47 0.97 5.46
N ILE A 577 -21.22 1.14 5.02
CA ILE A 577 -20.29 2.20 5.43
C ILE A 577 -19.14 2.29 4.42
N SER A 578 -18.60 3.49 4.22
CA SER A 578 -17.37 3.70 3.45
C SER A 578 -16.45 4.72 4.11
N ALA A 579 -15.25 4.88 3.54
CA ALA A 579 -14.32 5.92 3.94
C ALA A 579 -13.65 6.57 2.74
N VAL A 580 -13.43 7.88 2.82
CA VAL A 580 -12.65 8.68 1.87
C VAL A 580 -11.56 9.45 2.62
N VAL A 581 -10.33 9.42 2.11
CA VAL A 581 -9.18 10.13 2.68
C VAL A 581 -8.72 11.23 1.73
N THR A 582 -8.69 12.48 2.20
CA THR A 582 -8.24 13.64 1.40
C THR A 582 -7.14 14.42 2.11
N ALA A 583 -6.45 15.28 1.36
CA ALA A 583 -5.51 16.23 1.93
C ALA A 583 -6.24 17.50 2.40
N PHE A 584 -5.61 18.22 3.32
CA PHE A 584 -6.11 19.49 3.87
C PHE A 584 -6.34 20.55 2.80
N GLY A 585 -7.43 21.30 2.95
CA GLY A 585 -7.82 22.43 2.10
C GLY A 585 -8.26 22.02 0.71
N VAL A 586 -7.32 21.78 -0.21
CA VAL A 586 -7.65 21.54 -1.62
C VAL A 586 -8.44 20.25 -1.83
N GLY A 587 -8.08 19.18 -1.12
CA GLY A 587 -8.73 17.87 -1.31
C GLY A 587 -10.11 17.82 -0.67
N GLU A 588 -10.23 18.23 0.59
CA GLU A 588 -11.50 18.21 1.31
C GLU A 588 -12.56 19.14 0.70
N LEU A 589 -12.15 20.29 0.15
CA LEU A 589 -13.07 21.20 -0.55
C LEU A 589 -13.49 20.68 -1.92
N SER A 590 -12.66 19.90 -2.61
CA SER A 590 -13.08 19.20 -3.82
C SER A 590 -14.06 18.05 -3.53
N ALA A 591 -13.89 17.34 -2.40
CA ALA A 591 -14.81 16.28 -1.97
C ALA A 591 -16.14 16.81 -1.40
N ILE A 592 -16.21 18.08 -0.99
CA ILE A 592 -17.34 18.60 -0.20
C ILE A 592 -18.70 18.48 -0.89
N ASN A 593 -18.75 18.57 -2.22
CA ASN A 593 -19.98 18.37 -2.99
C ASN A 593 -20.48 16.93 -2.88
N ALA A 594 -19.58 15.95 -2.94
CA ALA A 594 -19.92 14.54 -2.73
C ALA A 594 -20.35 14.25 -1.29
N ILE A 595 -19.70 14.86 -0.30
CA ILE A 595 -20.11 14.75 1.11
C ILE A 595 -21.48 15.39 1.33
N GLY A 596 -21.77 16.51 0.65
CA GLY A 596 -23.09 17.13 0.64
C GLY A 596 -24.17 16.20 0.09
N GLY A 597 -23.89 15.50 -1.01
CA GLY A 597 -24.78 14.48 -1.56
C GLY A 597 -25.01 13.30 -0.63
N ALA A 598 -23.94 12.77 -0.05
CA ALA A 598 -24.01 11.71 0.96
C ALA A 598 -24.81 12.16 2.20
N TYR A 599 -24.69 13.42 2.61
CA TYR A 599 -25.51 13.98 3.68
C TYR A 599 -26.98 14.13 3.25
N ALA A 600 -27.26 14.69 2.08
CA ALA A 600 -28.61 14.91 1.59
C ALA A 600 -29.39 13.58 1.42
N GLU A 601 -28.70 12.51 1.03
CA GLU A 601 -29.29 11.21 0.69
C GLU A 601 -28.96 10.08 1.66
N TRP A 602 -28.47 10.42 2.85
CA TRP A 602 -28.24 9.48 3.95
C TRP A 602 -27.30 8.33 3.60
N ALA A 603 -26.08 8.67 3.17
CA ALA A 603 -24.99 7.71 2.99
C ALA A 603 -23.96 7.82 4.13
N PRO A 604 -23.60 6.71 4.80
CA PRO A 604 -22.62 6.66 5.88
C PRO A 604 -21.18 6.69 5.35
N VAL A 605 -20.66 7.90 5.11
CA VAL A 605 -19.31 8.14 4.59
C VAL A 605 -18.39 8.75 5.65
N VAL A 606 -17.29 8.07 5.97
CA VAL A 606 -16.26 8.61 6.87
C VAL A 606 -15.25 9.43 6.06
N HIS A 607 -15.26 10.74 6.22
CA HIS A 607 -14.30 11.64 5.57
C HIS A 607 -13.12 11.90 6.51
N VAL A 608 -11.98 11.31 6.19
CA VAL A 608 -10.72 11.51 6.93
C VAL A 608 -9.87 12.54 6.19
N VAL A 609 -9.40 13.56 6.90
CA VAL A 609 -8.55 14.61 6.34
C VAL A 609 -7.19 14.59 7.03
N GLY A 610 -6.13 14.38 6.26
CA GLY A 610 -4.78 14.59 6.76
C GLY A 610 -4.52 16.09 6.88
N THR A 611 -4.20 16.57 8.09
CA THR A 611 -4.03 18.00 8.40
C THR A 611 -2.59 18.35 8.76
N PRO A 612 -2.18 19.63 8.67
CA PRO A 612 -0.86 20.08 9.13
C PRO A 612 -0.60 19.69 10.58
N SER A 613 0.67 19.61 10.98
CA SER A 613 1.00 19.24 12.36
C SER A 613 0.38 20.19 13.38
N THR A 614 0.02 19.69 14.56
CA THR A 614 -0.59 20.51 15.62
C THR A 614 0.29 21.71 16.01
N ALA A 615 1.62 21.55 15.99
CA ALA A 615 2.57 22.63 16.24
C ALA A 615 2.45 23.78 15.22
N MET A 616 2.32 23.45 13.93
CA MET A 616 2.20 24.45 12.87
C MET A 616 0.84 25.15 12.88
N GLN A 617 -0.22 24.40 13.19
CA GLN A 617 -1.56 24.98 13.39
C GLN A 617 -1.55 25.98 14.55
N ASN A 618 -0.97 25.62 15.70
CA ASN A 618 -0.86 26.48 16.88
C ASN A 618 -0.02 27.74 16.63
N GLN A 619 1.04 27.62 15.83
CA GLN A 619 1.88 28.75 15.41
C GLN A 619 1.24 29.61 14.31
N ARG A 620 0.06 29.22 13.78
CA ARG A 620 -0.65 29.92 12.70
C ARG A 620 0.25 30.17 11.48
N VAL A 621 1.08 29.19 11.14
CA VAL A 621 2.03 29.29 10.03
C VAL A 621 1.27 29.48 8.71
N CYS A 622 1.76 30.35 7.84
CA CYS A 622 1.24 30.45 6.47
C CYS A 622 1.71 29.21 5.67
N LEU A 623 0.78 28.32 5.32
CA LEU A 623 1.07 27.05 4.66
C LEU A 623 0.37 26.94 3.31
N HIS A 624 0.98 26.17 2.41
CA HIS A 624 0.30 25.74 1.20
C HIS A 624 -0.96 24.94 1.58
N HIS A 625 -1.97 25.03 0.72
CA HIS A 625 -3.32 24.49 0.95
C HIS A 625 -4.08 25.10 2.14
N SER A 626 -3.60 26.17 2.78
CA SER A 626 -4.43 27.03 3.65
C SER A 626 -4.80 28.34 2.95
N LEU A 627 -5.64 29.16 3.58
CA LEU A 627 -5.95 30.51 3.09
C LEU A 627 -4.85 31.54 3.39
N GLY A 628 -3.77 31.14 4.07
CA GLY A 628 -2.66 32.03 4.45
C GLY A 628 -2.99 33.03 5.58
N ASP A 629 -4.16 32.92 6.21
CA ASP A 629 -4.64 33.79 7.29
C ASP A 629 -4.37 33.23 8.70
N GLY A 630 -3.81 32.02 8.78
CA GLY A 630 -3.52 31.33 10.04
C GLY A 630 -4.71 30.62 10.68
N ASN A 631 -5.89 30.59 10.03
CA ASN A 631 -7.06 29.86 10.51
C ASN A 631 -7.13 28.45 9.90
N PHE A 632 -6.68 27.45 10.65
CA PHE A 632 -6.71 26.04 10.23
C PHE A 632 -8.04 25.33 10.50
N ARG A 633 -9.00 25.98 11.18
CA ARG A 633 -10.30 25.37 11.54
C ARG A 633 -11.39 25.61 10.51
N LEU A 634 -11.21 26.58 9.61
CA LEU A 634 -12.25 27.00 8.68
C LEU A 634 -12.83 25.84 7.87
N PHE A 635 -12.00 24.94 7.34
CA PHE A 635 -12.49 23.84 6.51
C PHE A 635 -13.27 22.80 7.35
N ALA A 636 -12.86 22.56 8.59
CA ALA A 636 -13.63 21.76 9.53
C ALA A 636 -14.99 22.44 9.86
N ASP A 637 -15.03 23.77 10.02
CA ASP A 637 -16.27 24.52 10.26
C ASP A 637 -17.22 24.43 9.05
N MET A 638 -16.68 24.39 7.83
CA MET A 638 -17.46 24.13 6.61
C MET A 638 -17.99 22.69 6.59
N ALA A 639 -17.12 21.70 6.86
CA ALA A 639 -17.50 20.29 6.91
C ALA A 639 -18.54 20.00 8.01
N ALA A 640 -18.58 20.78 9.09
CA ALA A 640 -19.54 20.64 10.18
C ALA A 640 -20.99 20.87 9.73
N LYS A 641 -21.20 21.58 8.61
CA LYS A 641 -22.53 21.78 8.03
C LYS A 641 -23.05 20.56 7.27
N LEU A 642 -22.16 19.62 6.93
CA LEU A 642 -22.44 18.45 6.10
C LEU A 642 -21.98 17.14 6.77
N SER A 643 -21.78 17.16 8.09
CA SER A 643 -21.41 15.99 8.88
C SER A 643 -22.18 15.95 10.21
N VAL A 644 -22.50 14.75 10.69
CA VAL A 644 -23.24 14.57 11.96
C VAL A 644 -22.32 14.53 13.19
N ALA A 645 -21.05 14.25 12.97
CA ALA A 645 -20.02 14.21 14.00
C ALA A 645 -18.68 14.58 13.39
N GLN A 646 -17.85 15.25 14.20
CA GLN A 646 -16.47 15.55 13.86
C GLN A 646 -15.52 15.10 14.96
N ALA A 647 -14.30 14.71 14.61
CA ALA A 647 -13.20 14.47 15.54
C ALA A 647 -11.96 15.22 15.10
N ASN A 648 -11.45 16.11 15.98
CA ASN A 648 -10.13 16.71 15.83
C ASN A 648 -9.15 15.90 16.69
N LEU A 649 -8.29 15.10 16.06
CA LEU A 649 -7.40 14.18 16.76
C LEU A 649 -6.13 14.87 17.30
N ALA A 650 -6.24 16.11 17.79
CA ALA A 650 -5.13 16.87 18.37
C ALA A 650 -4.73 16.41 19.79
N ASP A 651 -5.64 15.78 20.53
CA ASP A 651 -5.40 15.22 21.87
C ASP A 651 -5.41 13.68 21.84
N LEU A 652 -4.25 13.08 22.13
CA LEU A 652 -4.05 11.63 22.10
C LEU A 652 -4.82 10.86 23.18
N HIS A 653 -5.19 11.51 24.28
CA HIS A 653 -5.93 10.87 25.35
C HIS A 653 -7.38 10.58 24.95
N THR A 654 -7.99 11.50 24.19
CA THR A 654 -9.38 11.43 23.74
C THR A 654 -9.52 10.87 22.32
N ALA A 655 -8.45 10.88 21.52
CA ALA A 655 -8.48 10.45 20.12
C ALA A 655 -9.13 9.07 19.87
N PRO A 656 -8.79 7.98 20.60
CA PRO A 656 -9.45 6.68 20.39
C PRO A 656 -10.96 6.69 20.64
N SER A 657 -11.42 7.39 21.69
CA SER A 657 -12.86 7.52 21.98
C SER A 657 -13.58 8.40 20.97
N GLU A 658 -12.94 9.45 20.47
CA GLU A 658 -13.52 10.35 19.47
C GLU A 658 -13.63 9.70 18.09
N ILE A 659 -12.66 8.86 17.72
CA ILE A 659 -12.76 7.98 16.54
C ILE A 659 -13.95 7.04 16.71
N ASP A 660 -14.03 6.29 17.82
CA ASP A 660 -15.14 5.35 18.05
C ASP A 660 -16.50 6.05 18.02
N ARG A 661 -16.60 7.25 18.61
CA ARG A 661 -17.82 8.06 18.63
C ARG A 661 -18.21 8.49 17.22
N CYS A 662 -17.29 9.05 16.43
CA CYS A 662 -17.60 9.49 15.07
C CYS A 662 -18.00 8.32 14.18
N LEU A 663 -17.28 7.19 14.25
CA LEU A 663 -17.60 6.01 13.46
C LEU A 663 -18.96 5.40 13.86
N ARG A 664 -19.27 5.38 15.16
CA ARG A 664 -20.60 4.99 15.66
C ARG A 664 -21.70 5.88 15.10
N GLU A 665 -21.54 7.20 15.18
CA GLU A 665 -22.54 8.14 14.67
C GLU A 665 -22.66 8.08 13.15
N CYS A 666 -21.59 7.77 12.41
CA CYS A 666 -21.66 7.58 10.96
C CYS A 666 -22.63 6.45 10.59
N VAL A 667 -22.50 5.29 11.26
CA VAL A 667 -23.35 4.13 11.04
C VAL A 667 -24.77 4.39 11.53
N LEU A 668 -24.92 4.80 12.80
CA LEU A 668 -26.23 4.99 13.40
C LEU A 668 -27.02 6.07 12.67
N GLN A 669 -26.39 7.21 12.39
CA GLN A 669 -27.07 8.32 11.73
C GLN A 669 -27.25 8.12 10.22
N CYS A 670 -26.59 7.11 9.64
CA CYS A 670 -26.55 6.87 8.20
C CYS A 670 -26.12 8.13 7.44
N ARG A 671 -25.08 8.83 7.94
CA ARG A 671 -24.66 10.15 7.45
C ARG A 671 -23.15 10.35 7.54
N PRO A 672 -22.60 11.32 6.79
CA PRO A 672 -21.17 11.57 6.82
C PRO A 672 -20.64 12.05 8.17
N VAL A 673 -19.40 11.67 8.47
CA VAL A 673 -18.62 12.18 9.61
C VAL A 673 -17.25 12.65 9.15
N TYR A 674 -16.64 13.56 9.90
CA TYR A 674 -15.39 14.22 9.52
C TYR A 674 -14.31 14.01 10.58
N ILE A 675 -13.14 13.48 10.20
CA ILE A 675 -12.06 13.15 11.14
C ILE A 675 -10.77 13.79 10.65
N GLU A 676 -10.21 14.69 11.45
CA GLU A 676 -8.92 15.33 11.17
C GLU A 676 -7.79 14.56 11.82
N LEU A 677 -6.78 14.22 11.03
CA LEU A 677 -5.60 13.47 11.45
C LEU A 677 -4.34 14.31 11.21
N PRO A 678 -3.80 15.00 12.23
CA PRO A 678 -2.57 15.78 12.09
C PRO A 678 -1.36 14.91 11.75
N THR A 679 -0.51 15.34 10.81
CA THR A 679 0.66 14.59 10.34
C THR A 679 1.60 14.11 11.45
N ASN A 680 1.79 14.90 12.50
CA ASN A 680 2.66 14.54 13.63
C ASN A 680 2.04 13.48 14.57
N LEU A 681 0.73 13.25 14.49
CA LEU A 681 0.02 12.33 15.37
C LEU A 681 -0.33 10.99 14.69
N VAL A 682 -0.10 10.86 13.39
CA VAL A 682 -0.28 9.61 12.63
C VAL A 682 0.39 8.40 13.30
N SER A 683 1.65 8.55 13.72
CA SER A 683 2.45 7.50 14.39
C SER A 683 2.51 7.68 15.91
N ALA A 684 1.64 8.53 16.48
CA ALA A 684 1.56 8.68 17.92
C ALA A 684 0.88 7.45 18.53
N LYS A 685 1.40 7.01 19.69
CA LYS A 685 0.92 5.79 20.35
C LYS A 685 -0.32 6.04 21.18
N VAL A 686 -1.34 5.22 20.98
CA VAL A 686 -2.58 5.20 21.76
C VAL A 686 -2.86 3.80 22.31
N PRO A 687 -3.63 3.68 23.41
CA PRO A 687 -4.00 2.37 23.96
C PRO A 687 -4.85 1.55 22.98
N ALA A 688 -4.44 0.32 22.69
CA ALA A 688 -5.20 -0.60 21.83
C ALA A 688 -6.39 -1.28 22.55
N SER A 689 -6.63 -0.98 23.83
CA SER A 689 -7.63 -1.66 24.68
C SER A 689 -9.03 -1.65 24.07
N ARG A 690 -9.45 -0.52 23.50
CA ARG A 690 -10.77 -0.35 22.90
C ARG A 690 -10.97 -1.23 21.67
N LEU A 691 -9.92 -1.57 20.91
CA LEU A 691 -10.02 -2.43 19.72
C LEU A 691 -10.47 -3.86 20.04
N SER A 692 -10.33 -4.31 21.29
CA SER A 692 -10.82 -5.62 21.74
C SER A 692 -12.34 -5.66 21.91
N VAL A 693 -12.99 -4.51 21.99
CA VAL A 693 -14.44 -4.36 22.11
C VAL A 693 -14.97 -3.76 20.80
N PRO A 694 -15.84 -4.46 20.06
CA PRO A 694 -16.48 -3.90 18.87
C PRO A 694 -17.21 -2.58 19.18
N ILE A 695 -17.24 -1.65 18.23
CA ILE A 695 -18.08 -0.46 18.37
C ILE A 695 -19.53 -0.92 18.36
N ASP A 696 -20.29 -0.51 19.38
CA ASP A 696 -21.70 -0.81 19.45
C ASP A 696 -22.49 0.05 18.46
N THR A 697 -22.90 -0.58 17.37
CA THR A 697 -23.77 -0.02 16.33
C THR A 697 -25.19 -0.58 16.41
N SER A 698 -25.58 -1.17 17.55
CA SER A 698 -26.96 -1.62 17.74
C SER A 698 -27.91 -0.42 17.81
N ILE A 699 -29.08 -0.58 17.21
CA ILE A 699 -30.17 0.40 17.31
C ILE A 699 -30.70 0.33 18.75
N PRO A 700 -30.86 1.46 19.45
CA PRO A 700 -31.44 1.47 20.79
C PRO A 700 -32.80 0.77 20.83
N VAL A 701 -33.10 0.13 21.95
CA VAL A 701 -34.39 -0.55 22.15
C VAL A 701 -35.45 0.50 22.47
N ASN A 702 -36.63 0.36 21.87
CA ASN A 702 -37.78 1.21 22.19
C ASN A 702 -38.29 0.90 23.60
N ASP A 703 -38.96 1.86 24.25
CA ASP A 703 -39.71 1.57 25.47
C ASP A 703 -40.83 0.58 25.15
N GLU A 704 -40.82 -0.58 25.80
CA GLU A 704 -41.65 -1.73 25.41
C GLU A 704 -43.15 -1.42 25.51
N GLY A 705 -43.57 -0.76 26.60
CA GLY A 705 -44.96 -0.39 26.82
C GLY A 705 -45.44 0.69 25.85
N PHE A 706 -44.60 1.68 25.55
CA PHE A 706 -44.90 2.69 24.54
C PHE A 706 -44.97 2.07 23.13
N GLU A 707 -43.98 1.27 22.75
CA GLU A 707 -43.96 0.59 21.45
C GLU A 707 -45.18 -0.31 21.25
N ASP A 708 -45.59 -1.06 22.29
CA ASP A 708 -46.79 -1.90 22.22
C ASP A 708 -48.07 -1.10 21.97
N ALA A 709 -48.21 0.06 22.62
CA ALA A 709 -49.35 0.96 22.40
C ALA A 709 -49.38 1.52 20.98
N GLU A 710 -48.22 1.89 20.43
CA GLU A 710 -48.09 2.37 19.05
C GLU A 710 -48.38 1.26 18.04
N VAL A 711 -47.91 0.03 18.29
CA VAL A 711 -48.24 -1.14 17.46
C VAL A 711 -49.75 -1.40 17.46
N ASP A 712 -50.40 -1.37 18.62
CA ASP A 712 -51.84 -1.55 18.73
C ASP A 712 -52.61 -0.46 17.96
N LEU A 713 -52.18 0.79 18.06
CA LEU A 713 -52.78 1.89 17.29
C LEU A 713 -52.63 1.72 15.77
N ILE A 714 -51.46 1.25 15.31
CA ILE A 714 -51.21 0.96 13.89
C ILE A 714 -52.11 -0.17 13.41
N LEU A 715 -52.16 -1.29 14.17
CA LEU A 715 -52.96 -2.46 13.83
C LEU A 715 -54.46 -2.14 13.84
N ASP A 716 -54.94 -1.39 14.82
CA ASP A 716 -56.34 -0.94 14.89
C ASP A 716 -56.73 -0.12 13.66
N ARG A 717 -55.86 0.80 13.22
CA ARG A 717 -56.09 1.57 11.99
C ARG A 717 -56.06 0.69 10.74
N ILE A 718 -55.13 -0.25 10.67
CA ILE A 718 -55.06 -1.22 9.55
C ILE A 718 -56.33 -2.06 9.47
N TYR A 719 -56.82 -2.59 10.60
CA TYR A 719 -58.02 -3.43 10.63
C TYR A 719 -59.32 -2.62 10.42
N ALA A 720 -59.34 -1.35 10.79
CA ALA A 720 -60.50 -0.47 10.60
C ALA A 720 -60.61 0.14 9.20
N SER A 721 -59.52 0.16 8.42
CA SER A 721 -59.48 0.70 7.06
C SER A 721 -60.36 -0.10 6.11
N LYS A 722 -61.04 0.57 5.19
CA LYS A 722 -61.80 -0.04 4.09
C LYS A 722 -61.06 0.08 2.76
N GLN A 723 -60.20 1.08 2.61
CA GLN A 723 -59.45 1.33 1.39
C GLN A 723 -58.01 1.77 1.73
N PRO A 724 -57.12 0.81 2.07
CA PRO A 724 -55.74 1.09 2.43
C PRO A 724 -54.83 1.28 1.21
N PHE A 725 -53.77 2.07 1.37
CA PHE A 725 -52.73 2.31 0.36
C PHE A 725 -51.34 2.35 1.00
N ILE A 726 -50.32 1.79 0.34
CA ILE A 726 -48.93 1.84 0.79
C ILE A 726 -48.08 2.66 -0.18
N ILE A 727 -47.31 3.61 0.37
CA ILE A 727 -46.28 4.37 -0.36
C ILE A 727 -44.92 4.06 0.26
N VAL A 728 -44.03 3.44 -0.51
CA VAL A 728 -42.63 3.19 -0.10
C VAL A 728 -41.71 4.22 -0.74
N ASP A 729 -40.89 4.87 0.08
CA ASP A 729 -39.99 5.94 -0.36
C ASP A 729 -38.53 5.62 0.04
N GLY A 730 -37.56 6.33 -0.53
CA GLY A 730 -36.17 5.89 -0.58
C GLY A 730 -35.43 5.86 0.76
N CYS A 731 -35.89 6.61 1.77
CA CYS A 731 -35.29 6.50 3.10
C CYS A 731 -35.60 5.15 3.78
N THR A 732 -36.55 4.35 3.26
CA THR A 732 -36.82 2.99 3.74
C THR A 732 -35.54 2.14 3.77
N ASP A 733 -34.74 2.21 2.70
CA ASP A 733 -33.48 1.48 2.61
C ASP A 733 -32.40 2.10 3.51
N ARG A 734 -32.38 3.43 3.60
CA ARG A 734 -31.43 4.18 4.44
C ARG A 734 -31.64 3.94 5.94
N TYR A 735 -32.87 3.62 6.33
CA TYR A 735 -33.26 3.27 7.70
C TYR A 735 -33.08 1.77 8.00
N GLY A 736 -32.66 0.98 7.01
CA GLY A 736 -32.45 -0.46 7.16
C GLY A 736 -33.74 -1.25 7.37
N ILE A 737 -34.86 -0.78 6.79
CA ILE A 737 -36.20 -1.39 6.92
C ILE A 737 -36.78 -1.92 5.60
N SER A 738 -35.95 -2.13 4.59
CA SER A 738 -36.38 -2.66 3.28
C SER A 738 -37.04 -4.03 3.38
N GLU A 739 -36.53 -4.91 4.24
CA GLU A 739 -37.07 -6.26 4.44
C GLU A 739 -38.45 -6.22 5.11
N GLU A 740 -38.60 -5.41 6.14
CA GLU A 740 -39.87 -5.20 6.84
C GLU A 740 -40.92 -4.54 5.93
N ALA A 741 -40.51 -3.57 5.10
CA ALA A 741 -41.40 -2.93 4.13
C ALA A 741 -41.86 -3.90 3.04
N ASP A 742 -40.96 -4.71 2.46
CA ASP A 742 -41.32 -5.73 1.46
C ASP A 742 -42.25 -6.80 2.06
N GLU A 743 -41.96 -7.25 3.28
CA GLU A 743 -42.82 -8.19 3.99
C GLU A 743 -44.21 -7.60 4.23
N LEU A 744 -44.32 -6.35 4.68
CA LEU A 744 -45.60 -5.67 4.90
C LEU A 744 -46.44 -5.62 3.60
N VAL A 745 -45.82 -5.25 2.48
CA VAL A 745 -46.47 -5.23 1.17
C VAL A 745 -46.97 -6.61 0.77
N ARG A 746 -46.15 -7.64 0.97
CA ARG A 746 -46.47 -9.03 0.64
C ARG A 746 -47.60 -9.61 1.50
N VAL A 747 -47.59 -9.37 2.82
CA VAL A 747 -48.55 -9.99 3.73
C VAL A 747 -49.90 -9.28 3.77
N THR A 748 -49.93 -7.97 3.56
CA THR A 748 -51.17 -7.19 3.53
C THR A 748 -51.90 -7.30 2.20
N GLY A 749 -51.14 -7.45 1.09
CA GLY A 749 -51.70 -7.42 -0.25
C GLY A 749 -52.30 -6.05 -0.64
N PHE A 750 -52.04 -5.00 0.15
CA PHE A 750 -52.60 -3.68 -0.11
C PHE A 750 -52.03 -3.06 -1.38
N PRO A 751 -52.82 -2.27 -2.12
CA PRO A 751 -52.32 -1.47 -3.24
C PRO A 751 -51.06 -0.71 -2.82
N THR A 752 -49.99 -0.85 -3.60
CA THR A 752 -48.66 -0.34 -3.25
C THR A 752 -48.04 0.38 -4.43
N SER A 753 -47.43 1.53 -4.16
CA SER A 753 -46.56 2.23 -5.10
C SER A 753 -45.32 2.75 -4.40
N THR A 754 -44.32 3.10 -5.21
CA THR A 754 -43.11 3.76 -4.71
C THR A 754 -43.05 5.22 -5.17
N THR A 755 -42.24 6.01 -4.50
CA THR A 755 -41.72 7.26 -5.08
C THR A 755 -40.61 6.94 -6.09
N PRO A 756 -40.12 7.93 -6.87
CA PRO A 756 -38.88 7.79 -7.63
C PRO A 756 -37.69 7.30 -6.80
N PHE A 757 -37.50 7.83 -5.58
CA PHE A 757 -36.39 7.45 -4.71
C PHE A 757 -36.56 6.06 -4.08
N GLY A 758 -37.81 5.60 -3.90
CA GLY A 758 -38.13 4.29 -3.31
C GLY A 758 -38.15 3.13 -4.31
N LYS A 759 -37.89 3.39 -5.59
CA LYS A 759 -37.97 2.38 -6.65
C LYS A 759 -36.95 1.25 -6.43
N GLY A 760 -37.38 0.00 -6.63
CA GLY A 760 -36.55 -1.19 -6.41
C GLY A 760 -36.34 -1.60 -4.94
N ILE A 761 -36.92 -0.90 -3.96
CA ILE A 761 -36.84 -1.32 -2.53
C ILE A 761 -37.72 -2.52 -2.25
N VAL A 762 -38.96 -2.51 -2.76
CA VAL A 762 -39.90 -3.63 -2.65
C VAL A 762 -39.96 -4.40 -3.96
N ASN A 763 -40.37 -5.66 -3.89
CA ASN A 763 -40.47 -6.53 -5.03
C ASN A 763 -41.60 -6.07 -5.99
N GLU A 764 -41.20 -5.48 -7.11
CA GLU A 764 -42.10 -4.91 -8.12
C GLU A 764 -42.91 -5.98 -8.90
N THR A 765 -42.72 -7.26 -8.59
CA THR A 765 -43.44 -8.37 -9.24
C THR A 765 -44.74 -8.75 -8.55
N TYR A 766 -45.00 -8.21 -7.36
CA TYR A 766 -46.25 -8.44 -6.64
C TYR A 766 -47.45 -7.87 -7.42
N PRO A 767 -48.60 -8.57 -7.43
CA PRO A 767 -49.78 -8.14 -8.19
C PRO A 767 -50.42 -6.84 -7.67
N ASN A 768 -50.16 -6.50 -6.41
CA ASN A 768 -50.59 -5.28 -5.75
C ASN A 768 -49.59 -4.11 -5.90
N PHE A 769 -48.52 -4.26 -6.68
CA PHE A 769 -47.59 -3.18 -6.99
C PHE A 769 -47.98 -2.45 -8.30
N HIS A 770 -48.11 -1.13 -8.23
CA HIS A 770 -48.63 -0.30 -9.32
C HIS A 770 -47.63 0.72 -9.88
N GLY A 771 -46.33 0.50 -9.66
CA GLY A 771 -45.27 1.37 -10.17
C GLY A 771 -45.10 2.64 -9.34
N ILE A 772 -44.59 3.70 -9.97
CA ILE A 772 -44.32 4.97 -9.28
C ILE A 772 -45.60 5.79 -9.14
N TYR A 773 -45.81 6.31 -7.93
CA TYR A 773 -46.83 7.31 -7.68
C TYR A 773 -46.37 8.67 -8.21
N ALA A 774 -46.69 8.94 -9.49
CA ALA A 774 -46.16 10.08 -10.24
C ALA A 774 -47.03 11.36 -10.20
N GLY A 775 -48.03 11.40 -9.32
CA GLY A 775 -48.84 12.58 -9.10
C GLY A 775 -49.48 13.13 -10.37
N SER A 776 -49.37 14.44 -10.55
CA SER A 776 -49.85 15.15 -11.75
C SER A 776 -49.20 14.71 -13.06
N ALA A 777 -48.01 14.09 -13.03
CA ALA A 777 -47.33 13.58 -14.21
C ALA A 777 -47.72 12.13 -14.57
N GLY A 778 -48.43 11.43 -13.68
CA GLY A 778 -48.88 10.05 -13.87
C GLY A 778 -50.24 9.91 -14.55
N LYS A 779 -50.85 8.73 -14.37
CA LYS A 779 -52.23 8.45 -14.84
C LYS A 779 -53.24 9.25 -14.02
N GLN A 780 -54.17 9.92 -14.71
CA GLN A 780 -55.14 10.82 -14.08
C GLN A 780 -56.11 10.11 -13.12
N VAL A 781 -56.38 8.81 -13.32
CA VAL A 781 -57.23 8.01 -12.43
C VAL A 781 -56.58 7.73 -11.07
N TYR A 782 -55.24 7.79 -10.99
CA TYR A 782 -54.49 7.42 -9.79
C TYR A 782 -54.74 8.43 -8.66
N MET A 783 -54.64 9.74 -8.96
CA MET A 783 -54.72 10.81 -7.95
C MET A 783 -56.04 10.84 -7.18
N PRO A 784 -57.23 10.90 -7.82
CA PRO A 784 -58.51 10.90 -7.10
C PRO A 784 -58.71 9.63 -6.27
N TRP A 785 -58.24 8.49 -6.77
CA TRP A 785 -58.31 7.23 -6.05
C TRP A 785 -57.40 7.22 -4.81
N ALA A 786 -56.15 7.65 -4.93
CA ALA A 786 -55.23 7.75 -3.80
C ALA A 786 -55.77 8.71 -2.71
N GLN A 787 -56.41 9.80 -3.10
CA GLN A 787 -57.09 10.73 -2.18
C GLN A 787 -58.35 10.13 -1.51
N SER A 788 -59.00 9.18 -2.18
CA SER A 788 -60.18 8.47 -1.66
C SER A 788 -59.83 7.42 -0.60
N CYS A 789 -58.58 6.95 -0.57
CA CYS A 789 -58.10 5.98 0.42
C CYS A 789 -58.29 6.52 1.84
N ASP A 790 -58.74 5.67 2.75
CA ASP A 790 -59.03 6.04 4.14
C ASP A 790 -57.84 5.80 5.09
N LEU A 791 -56.83 5.07 4.63
CA LEU A 791 -55.56 4.88 5.29
C LEU A 791 -54.41 4.85 4.27
N THR A 792 -53.38 5.67 4.48
CA THR A 792 -52.11 5.59 3.75
C THR A 792 -50.96 5.24 4.70
N LEU A 793 -50.24 4.15 4.42
CA LEU A 793 -49.01 3.78 5.10
C LEU A 793 -47.84 4.34 4.30
N ARG A 794 -47.19 5.38 4.82
CA ARG A 794 -46.09 6.08 4.16
C ARG A 794 -44.78 5.73 4.83
N ILE A 795 -43.91 4.99 4.14
CA ILE A 795 -42.70 4.40 4.71
C ILE A 795 -41.46 5.12 4.17
N GLY A 796 -40.63 5.65 5.07
CA GLY A 796 -39.35 6.26 4.74
C GLY A 796 -39.40 7.48 3.81
N PRO A 797 -40.23 8.51 4.10
CA PRO A 797 -40.46 9.62 3.18
C PRO A 797 -39.27 10.57 3.01
N LEU A 798 -39.05 11.05 1.78
CA LEU A 798 -38.21 12.20 1.43
C LEU A 798 -39.02 13.19 0.58
N ASP A 799 -39.48 14.28 1.21
CA ASP A 799 -40.37 15.28 0.62
C ASP A 799 -39.64 16.32 -0.26
N SER A 800 -38.84 15.87 -1.25
CA SER A 800 -38.29 16.80 -2.26
C SER A 800 -39.30 17.09 -3.36
N ASP A 801 -39.17 18.24 -4.01
CA ASP A 801 -39.99 18.60 -5.16
C ASP A 801 -39.84 17.59 -6.31
N VAL A 802 -38.65 17.09 -6.60
CA VAL A 802 -38.45 16.09 -7.66
C VAL A 802 -39.04 14.73 -7.30
N ASN A 803 -38.86 14.27 -6.06
CA ASN A 803 -39.35 12.97 -5.60
C ASN A 803 -40.89 12.97 -5.48
N THR A 804 -41.49 14.13 -5.19
CA THR A 804 -42.94 14.25 -4.99
C THR A 804 -43.69 14.84 -6.19
N TYR A 805 -43.04 14.99 -7.35
CA TYR A 805 -43.62 15.61 -8.55
C TYR A 805 -44.18 17.02 -8.28
N GLY A 806 -43.35 17.82 -7.61
CA GLY A 806 -43.59 19.11 -7.01
C GLY A 806 -44.77 19.11 -6.06
N PHE A 807 -44.66 18.25 -5.06
CA PHE A 807 -45.58 18.13 -3.92
C PHE A 807 -46.98 17.63 -4.27
N THR A 808 -47.22 17.18 -5.52
CA THR A 808 -48.53 16.69 -5.96
C THR A 808 -48.85 15.28 -5.49
N THR A 809 -47.85 14.55 -4.98
CA THR A 809 -47.99 13.17 -4.47
C THR A 809 -48.06 13.10 -2.96
N LEU A 810 -48.09 14.23 -2.25
CA LEU A 810 -48.24 14.21 -0.80
C LEU A 810 -49.65 13.68 -0.45
N PRO A 811 -49.76 12.60 0.35
CA PRO A 811 -51.06 12.10 0.76
C PRO A 811 -51.70 13.04 1.78
N ASP A 812 -53.01 12.91 2.00
CA ASP A 812 -53.74 13.65 3.03
C ASP A 812 -53.14 13.32 4.41
N PRO A 813 -52.54 14.31 5.12
CA PRO A 813 -51.93 14.08 6.41
C PRO A 813 -52.92 13.51 7.43
N ALA A 814 -54.22 13.80 7.34
CA ALA A 814 -55.23 13.31 8.28
C ALA A 814 -55.48 11.80 8.19
N LYS A 815 -55.16 11.18 7.04
CA LYS A 815 -55.40 9.76 6.76
C LYS A 815 -54.11 8.95 6.66
N THR A 816 -52.97 9.55 6.99
CA THR A 816 -51.66 8.94 6.76
C THR A 816 -51.00 8.52 8.08
N ILE A 817 -50.43 7.32 8.12
CA ILE A 817 -49.42 6.92 9.10
C ILE A 817 -48.07 7.05 8.42
N THR A 818 -47.19 7.89 8.97
CA THR A 818 -45.86 8.14 8.40
C THR A 818 -44.79 7.53 9.28
N PHE A 819 -44.00 6.63 8.71
CA PHE A 819 -42.88 5.97 9.36
C PHE A 819 -41.56 6.67 9.00
N ARG A 820 -40.97 7.37 9.97
CA ARG A 820 -39.64 7.98 9.89
C ARG A 820 -38.67 7.19 10.74
N ARG A 821 -37.36 7.43 10.61
CA ARG A 821 -36.32 6.64 11.27
C ARG A 821 -36.55 6.45 12.78
N ASP A 822 -36.80 7.55 13.48
CA ASP A 822 -36.91 7.60 14.95
C ASP A 822 -38.26 8.18 15.42
N SER A 823 -39.26 8.22 14.52
CA SER A 823 -40.61 8.66 14.83
C SER A 823 -41.68 8.00 13.95
N VAL A 824 -42.87 7.85 14.51
CA VAL A 824 -44.08 7.52 13.76
C VAL A 824 -45.10 8.65 13.98
N ALA A 825 -45.76 9.07 12.90
CA ALA A 825 -46.75 10.14 12.95
C ALA A 825 -48.12 9.64 12.47
N PHE A 826 -49.16 9.90 13.26
CA PHE A 826 -50.53 9.52 12.97
C PHE A 826 -51.35 10.72 12.54
N GLY A 827 -51.90 10.66 11.34
CA GLY A 827 -52.88 11.61 10.86
C GLY A 827 -54.14 11.67 11.69
N GLY A 828 -54.71 12.88 11.87
CA GLY A 828 -56.09 13.07 12.31
C GLY A 828 -56.32 13.21 13.83
N SER A 829 -55.30 13.14 14.69
CA SER A 829 -55.44 13.52 16.11
C SER A 829 -55.29 15.04 16.28
N SER A 830 -56.15 15.66 17.10
CA SER A 830 -56.14 17.10 17.42
C SER A 830 -54.86 17.59 18.13
N GLN A 831 -53.92 16.69 18.37
CA GLN A 831 -52.50 16.95 18.52
C GLN A 831 -51.81 16.11 17.46
N SER A 832 -51.14 16.73 16.49
CA SER A 832 -50.15 16.10 15.64
C SER A 832 -48.94 15.70 16.51
N ALA A 833 -49.15 14.72 17.40
CA ALA A 833 -48.11 14.16 18.23
C ALA A 833 -47.24 13.31 17.30
N GLU A 834 -46.21 13.93 16.73
CA GLU A 834 -45.07 13.18 16.27
C GLU A 834 -44.45 12.53 17.51
N TYR A 835 -44.65 11.22 17.65
CA TYR A 835 -44.08 10.48 18.76
C TYR A 835 -42.60 10.24 18.46
N ARG A 836 -41.76 10.96 19.20
CA ARG A 836 -40.29 10.90 19.06
C ARG A 836 -39.74 9.81 19.97
N ASN A 837 -38.63 9.21 19.54
CA ASN A 837 -37.92 8.12 20.23
C ASN A 837 -38.50 6.72 20.00
N VAL A 838 -39.06 6.46 18.81
CA VAL A 838 -39.40 5.10 18.37
C VAL A 838 -38.60 4.76 17.13
N HIS A 839 -37.68 3.82 17.26
CA HIS A 839 -36.94 3.26 16.13
C HIS A 839 -37.86 2.40 15.26
N VAL A 840 -38.02 2.83 14.02
CA VAL A 840 -38.99 2.27 13.07
C VAL A 840 -38.75 0.80 12.74
N LYS A 841 -37.50 0.34 12.76
CA LYS A 841 -37.16 -1.05 12.47
C LYS A 841 -37.81 -2.01 13.47
N SER A 842 -37.64 -1.74 14.76
CA SER A 842 -38.28 -2.53 15.83
C SER A 842 -39.80 -2.43 15.76
N LEU A 843 -40.32 -1.22 15.57
CA LEU A 843 -41.76 -0.97 15.47
C LEU A 843 -42.40 -1.76 14.32
N LEU A 844 -41.89 -1.64 13.09
CA LEU A 844 -42.43 -2.35 11.91
C LEU A 844 -42.31 -3.86 12.07
N ARG A 845 -41.20 -4.35 12.63
CA ARG A 845 -41.03 -5.78 12.92
C ARG A 845 -42.12 -6.27 13.88
N LYS A 846 -42.37 -5.54 14.96
CA LYS A 846 -43.40 -5.89 15.96
C LYS A 846 -44.82 -5.78 15.40
N VAL A 847 -45.10 -4.80 14.53
CA VAL A 847 -46.35 -4.70 13.76
C VAL A 847 -46.56 -5.98 12.94
N LEU A 848 -45.56 -6.41 12.19
CA LEU A 848 -45.65 -7.61 11.35
C LEU A 848 -45.83 -8.89 12.17
N ASP A 849 -45.16 -9.00 13.31
CA ASP A 849 -45.22 -10.19 14.17
C ASP A 849 -46.59 -10.31 14.88
N ARG A 850 -47.24 -9.18 15.18
CA ARG A 850 -48.58 -9.10 15.79
C ARG A 850 -49.73 -9.00 14.76
N LEU A 851 -49.41 -8.91 13.46
CA LEU A 851 -50.40 -8.77 12.40
C LEU A 851 -51.21 -10.06 12.22
N ASP A 852 -52.52 -9.99 12.48
CA ASP A 852 -53.48 -11.05 12.23
C ASP A 852 -54.07 -10.93 10.82
N LYS A 853 -53.60 -11.80 9.92
CA LYS A 853 -54.04 -11.82 8.52
C LYS A 853 -55.54 -12.05 8.35
N SER A 854 -56.22 -12.66 9.32
CA SER A 854 -57.66 -12.91 9.25
C SER A 854 -58.50 -11.64 9.44
N LYS A 855 -57.91 -10.61 10.03
CA LYS A 855 -58.54 -9.30 10.28
C LYS A 855 -58.22 -8.25 9.21
N LEU A 856 -57.39 -8.60 8.23
CA LEU A 856 -57.07 -7.67 7.14
C LEU A 856 -58.35 -7.31 6.36
N PRO A 857 -58.57 -6.02 6.07
CA PRO A 857 -59.77 -5.58 5.41
C PRO A 857 -59.80 -6.07 3.96
N LYS A 858 -60.99 -6.44 3.51
CA LYS A 858 -61.27 -6.56 2.08
C LYS A 858 -61.63 -5.17 1.56
N TYR A 859 -60.83 -4.66 0.65
CA TYR A 859 -61.03 -3.36 0.03
C TYR A 859 -61.80 -3.47 -1.29
N ASP A 860 -62.43 -2.38 -1.70
CA ASP A 860 -63.13 -2.33 -2.98
C ASP A 860 -62.11 -2.42 -4.13
N PRO A 861 -62.42 -3.14 -5.22
CA PRO A 861 -61.56 -3.18 -6.39
C PRO A 861 -61.20 -1.76 -6.84
N TYR A 862 -59.90 -1.45 -6.83
CA TYR A 862 -59.39 -0.17 -7.29
C TYR A 862 -59.43 -0.12 -8.83
N PRO A 863 -59.51 1.07 -9.44
CA PRO A 863 -59.45 1.21 -10.90
C PRO A 863 -58.15 0.63 -11.45
N ASP A 864 -58.04 0.40 -12.76
CA ASP A 864 -56.77 -0.02 -13.35
C ASP A 864 -55.71 1.08 -13.19
N LEU A 865 -54.93 0.98 -12.11
CA LEU A 865 -53.80 1.86 -11.81
C LEU A 865 -52.62 1.59 -12.74
N GLY A 866 -52.65 0.50 -13.51
CA GLY A 866 -51.54 -0.02 -14.29
C GLY A 866 -50.73 -1.05 -13.53
N VAL A 867 -50.33 -2.09 -14.26
CA VAL A 867 -49.32 -3.06 -13.82
C VAL A 867 -48.15 -2.94 -14.81
N PRO A 868 -46.95 -2.54 -14.36
CA PRO A 868 -45.82 -2.27 -15.26
C PRO A 868 -45.52 -3.41 -16.24
N ARG A 869 -45.59 -4.67 -15.78
CA ARG A 869 -45.36 -5.86 -16.63
C ARG A 869 -46.38 -6.01 -17.76
N GLU A 870 -47.64 -5.66 -17.53
CA GLU A 870 -48.67 -5.72 -18.57
C GLU A 870 -48.51 -4.57 -19.57
N GLN A 871 -48.03 -3.41 -19.12
CA GLN A 871 -47.71 -2.29 -20.00
C GLN A 871 -46.57 -2.64 -20.97
N LEU A 872 -45.52 -3.32 -20.51
CA LEU A 872 -44.45 -3.82 -21.37
C LEU A 872 -44.96 -4.81 -22.43
N LYS A 873 -45.83 -5.74 -22.06
CA LYS A 873 -46.43 -6.71 -23.00
C LYS A 873 -47.33 -6.03 -24.05
N ALA A 874 -47.94 -4.91 -23.70
CA ALA A 874 -48.82 -4.16 -24.58
C ALA A 874 -48.08 -3.28 -25.59
N LEU A 875 -46.76 -3.07 -25.44
CA LEU A 875 -45.99 -2.29 -26.40
C LEU A 875 -45.94 -2.98 -27.78
N PRO A 876 -46.09 -2.23 -28.89
CA PRO A 876 -45.96 -2.79 -30.22
C PRO A 876 -44.53 -3.31 -30.47
N PRO A 877 -44.32 -4.30 -31.35
CA PRO A 877 -42.98 -4.73 -31.74
C PRO A 877 -42.18 -3.58 -32.39
N THR A 878 -40.89 -3.50 -32.10
CA THR A 878 -39.98 -2.52 -32.71
C THR A 878 -39.62 -2.94 -34.14
N GLN A 879 -39.45 -1.97 -35.04
CA GLN A 879 -38.87 -2.21 -36.36
C GLN A 879 -37.33 -2.21 -36.26
N PRO A 880 -36.59 -3.14 -36.90
CA PRO A 880 -35.13 -3.23 -36.78
C PRO A 880 -34.37 -1.97 -37.20
N ASP A 881 -34.89 -1.24 -38.18
CA ASP A 881 -34.37 0.04 -38.69
C ASP A 881 -34.96 1.27 -37.98
N GLY A 882 -35.91 1.05 -37.05
CA GLY A 882 -36.51 2.10 -36.25
C GLY A 882 -35.48 2.75 -35.32
N ILE A 883 -35.53 4.08 -35.21
CA ILE A 883 -34.71 4.86 -34.27
C ILE A 883 -35.07 4.51 -32.82
N ILE A 884 -34.08 4.59 -31.94
CA ILE A 884 -34.28 4.35 -30.50
C ILE A 884 -34.91 5.61 -29.89
N ASP A 885 -36.09 5.45 -29.30
CA ASP A 885 -36.83 6.50 -28.61
C ASP A 885 -36.78 6.33 -27.08
N GLN A 886 -36.64 7.42 -26.34
CA GLN A 886 -36.65 7.46 -24.88
C GLN A 886 -37.97 6.97 -24.30
N GLU A 887 -39.09 7.11 -25.00
CA GLU A 887 -40.42 6.77 -24.47
C GLU A 887 -40.56 5.27 -24.20
N THR A 888 -40.18 4.43 -25.17
CA THR A 888 -40.27 2.97 -25.04
C THR A 888 -38.95 2.31 -24.64
N PHE A 889 -37.82 3.03 -24.73
CA PHE A 889 -36.49 2.50 -24.39
C PHE A 889 -36.41 1.89 -23.00
N TRP A 890 -36.85 2.63 -21.97
CA TRP A 890 -36.72 2.23 -20.57
C TRP A 890 -37.55 0.97 -20.25
N GLN A 891 -38.76 0.88 -20.77
CA GLN A 891 -39.59 -0.32 -20.59
C GLN A 891 -38.97 -1.52 -21.31
N ARG A 892 -38.48 -1.34 -22.55
CA ARG A 892 -37.91 -2.44 -23.35
C ARG A 892 -36.59 -2.96 -22.80
N VAL A 893 -35.68 -2.07 -22.38
CA VAL A 893 -34.38 -2.46 -21.81
C VAL A 893 -34.54 -3.24 -20.49
N SER A 894 -35.70 -3.11 -19.82
CA SER A 894 -36.00 -3.87 -18.61
C SER A 894 -35.92 -5.40 -18.78
N THR A 895 -36.11 -5.89 -20.00
CA THR A 895 -35.95 -7.32 -20.34
C THR A 895 -34.53 -7.85 -20.16
N PHE A 896 -33.54 -6.95 -20.08
CA PHE A 896 -32.13 -7.28 -19.91
C PHE A 896 -31.74 -7.57 -18.44
N PHE A 897 -32.51 -7.07 -17.48
CA PHE A 897 -32.15 -7.19 -16.06
C PHE A 897 -32.39 -8.59 -15.52
N ARG A 898 -31.57 -8.98 -14.54
CA ARG A 898 -31.71 -10.23 -13.80
C ARG A 898 -31.64 -9.98 -12.30
N SER A 899 -32.23 -10.88 -11.53
CA SER A 899 -32.21 -10.83 -10.06
C SER A 899 -30.78 -10.63 -9.54
N GLY A 900 -30.63 -9.70 -8.58
CA GLY A 900 -29.34 -9.38 -7.97
C GLY A 900 -28.54 -8.27 -8.66
N ASP A 901 -28.95 -7.79 -9.83
CA ASP A 901 -28.34 -6.61 -10.46
C ASP A 901 -28.53 -5.35 -9.59
N ILE A 902 -27.58 -4.43 -9.69
CA ILE A 902 -27.68 -3.07 -9.17
C ILE A 902 -27.64 -2.11 -10.36
N VAL A 903 -28.73 -1.38 -10.56
CA VAL A 903 -28.91 -0.43 -11.64
C VAL A 903 -28.75 0.98 -11.09
N LEU A 904 -27.92 1.80 -11.74
CA LEU A 904 -27.73 3.21 -11.43
C LEU A 904 -28.27 4.05 -12.58
N THR A 905 -28.96 5.14 -12.26
CA THR A 905 -29.49 6.07 -13.27
C THR A 905 -29.12 7.50 -12.93
N GLU A 906 -28.37 8.14 -13.81
CA GLU A 906 -27.91 9.51 -13.63
C GLU A 906 -29.01 10.57 -13.79
N THR A 907 -28.87 11.67 -13.07
CA THR A 907 -29.66 12.88 -13.19
C THR A 907 -29.78 13.30 -14.66
N GLY A 908 -31.01 13.64 -15.06
CA GLY A 908 -31.36 13.88 -16.46
C GLY A 908 -32.35 12.85 -17.00
N THR A 909 -32.32 12.63 -18.31
CA THR A 909 -33.20 11.65 -18.94
C THR A 909 -33.04 10.23 -18.36
N PRO A 910 -31.84 9.76 -17.92
CA PRO A 910 -31.72 8.45 -17.29
C PRO A 910 -32.49 8.31 -15.98
N SER A 911 -32.42 9.29 -15.07
CA SER A 911 -33.13 9.24 -13.78
C SER A 911 -34.64 9.34 -13.92
N VAL A 912 -35.15 10.01 -14.96
CA VAL A 912 -36.58 10.11 -15.23
C VAL A 912 -37.08 8.88 -15.97
N GLY A 913 -36.34 8.41 -16.97
CA GLY A 913 -36.63 7.18 -17.66
C GLY A 913 -36.48 5.93 -16.79
N GLY A 914 -35.51 5.94 -15.87
CA GLY A 914 -35.27 4.93 -14.85
C GLY A 914 -36.50 4.59 -14.01
N ARG A 915 -37.43 5.54 -13.90
CA ARG A 915 -38.73 5.40 -13.22
C ARG A 915 -39.64 4.39 -13.91
N GLU A 916 -39.52 4.27 -15.22
CA GLU A 916 -40.30 3.36 -16.08
C GLU A 916 -39.65 1.97 -16.22
N LEU A 917 -38.46 1.74 -15.64
CA LEU A 917 -37.84 0.42 -15.62
C LEU A 917 -38.73 -0.58 -14.87
N ILE A 918 -38.82 -1.80 -15.35
CA ILE A 918 -39.59 -2.89 -14.74
C ILE A 918 -38.61 -3.87 -14.13
N LEU A 919 -38.51 -3.88 -12.81
CA LEU A 919 -37.43 -4.59 -12.13
C LEU A 919 -37.82 -6.04 -11.79
N PRO A 920 -36.97 -7.03 -12.09
CA PRO A 920 -37.06 -8.35 -11.49
C PRO A 920 -36.92 -8.31 -9.95
N PRO A 921 -37.27 -9.39 -9.24
CA PRO A 921 -37.03 -9.47 -7.80
C PRO A 921 -35.55 -9.25 -7.47
N HIS A 922 -35.27 -8.62 -6.34
CA HIS A 922 -33.91 -8.38 -5.83
C HIS A 922 -33.00 -7.53 -6.74
N VAL A 923 -33.57 -6.78 -7.70
CA VAL A 923 -32.83 -5.74 -8.42
C VAL A 923 -32.95 -4.42 -7.65
N GLN A 924 -31.81 -3.84 -7.32
CA GLN A 924 -31.75 -2.55 -6.62
C GLN A 924 -31.58 -1.43 -7.65
N LEU A 925 -32.35 -0.36 -7.52
CA LEU A 925 -32.15 0.87 -8.29
C LEU A 925 -31.54 1.94 -7.38
N ILE A 926 -30.45 2.58 -7.81
CA ILE A 926 -29.85 3.72 -7.15
C ILE A 926 -30.01 4.93 -8.05
N ASN A 927 -30.72 5.94 -7.54
CA ASN A 927 -30.86 7.25 -8.17
C ASN A 927 -30.65 8.36 -7.13
N SER A 928 -30.44 9.59 -7.61
CA SER A 928 -30.48 10.79 -6.77
C SER A 928 -31.84 11.45 -6.93
N SER A 929 -32.45 11.86 -5.81
CA SER A 929 -33.79 12.45 -5.80
C SER A 929 -33.84 13.82 -5.12
N ILE A 930 -32.72 14.30 -4.60
CA ILE A 930 -32.61 15.63 -4.00
C ILE A 930 -31.28 16.32 -4.30
N TRP A 931 -30.16 15.59 -4.34
CA TRP A 931 -28.85 16.21 -4.57
C TRP A 931 -28.63 16.55 -6.04
N LEU A 932 -28.98 15.62 -6.94
CA LEU A 932 -29.10 15.83 -8.38
C LEU A 932 -27.84 16.45 -9.02
N SER A 933 -26.65 16.11 -8.50
CA SER A 933 -25.38 16.58 -9.06
C SER A 933 -24.96 15.69 -10.22
N ILE A 934 -25.00 16.22 -11.44
CA ILE A 934 -24.62 15.50 -12.66
C ILE A 934 -23.15 15.02 -12.63
N GLY A 935 -22.91 13.79 -13.08
CA GLY A 935 -21.62 13.12 -13.01
C GLY A 935 -21.38 12.35 -11.70
N TYR A 936 -22.37 12.31 -10.81
CA TYR A 936 -22.33 11.52 -9.59
C TYR A 936 -22.30 10.00 -9.86
N MET A 937 -23.15 9.52 -10.77
CA MET A 937 -23.44 8.09 -10.87
C MET A 937 -22.30 7.28 -11.48
N LEU A 938 -21.47 7.88 -12.32
CA LEU A 938 -20.29 7.21 -12.88
C LEU A 938 -19.28 6.76 -11.80
N PRO A 939 -18.73 7.64 -10.94
CA PRO A 939 -17.91 7.23 -9.81
C PRO A 939 -18.69 6.39 -8.78
N ALA A 940 -19.97 6.69 -8.53
CA ALA A 940 -20.78 5.86 -7.63
C ALA A 940 -20.89 4.40 -8.12
N ALA A 941 -21.01 4.17 -9.43
CA ALA A 941 -21.00 2.84 -10.02
C ALA A 941 -19.68 2.10 -9.78
N ALA A 942 -18.54 2.80 -9.82
CA ALA A 942 -17.25 2.21 -9.42
C ALA A 942 -17.27 1.79 -7.93
N GLY A 943 -17.79 2.64 -7.05
CA GLY A 943 -18.01 2.31 -5.64
C GLY A 943 -18.91 1.09 -5.41
N VAL A 944 -20.04 1.02 -6.12
CA VAL A 944 -21.00 -0.09 -6.07
C VAL A 944 -20.37 -1.40 -6.53
N ALA A 945 -19.67 -1.39 -7.68
CA ALA A 945 -19.01 -2.58 -8.20
C ALA A 945 -17.95 -3.12 -7.23
N LEU A 946 -17.21 -2.21 -6.59
CA LEU A 946 -16.24 -2.55 -5.57
C LEU A 946 -16.89 -3.14 -4.31
N ALA A 947 -17.99 -2.56 -3.84
CA ALA A 947 -18.77 -3.09 -2.71
C ALA A 947 -19.34 -4.49 -3.01
N LEU A 948 -19.87 -4.70 -4.21
CA LEU A 948 -20.36 -6.00 -4.67
C LEU A 948 -19.25 -7.05 -4.66
N ARG A 949 -18.08 -6.73 -5.22
CA ARG A 949 -16.91 -7.61 -5.19
C ARG A 949 -16.52 -7.99 -3.77
N ASP A 950 -16.48 -7.02 -2.87
CA ASP A 950 -16.11 -7.24 -1.47
C ASP A 950 -17.17 -8.08 -0.72
N LEU A 951 -18.46 -7.92 -1.02
CA LEU A 951 -19.54 -8.73 -0.45
C LEU A 951 -19.52 -10.18 -0.97
N VAL A 952 -19.21 -10.37 -2.25
CA VAL A 952 -19.05 -11.71 -2.84
C VAL A 952 -17.85 -12.42 -2.23
N ALA A 953 -16.71 -11.73 -2.09
CA ALA A 953 -15.52 -12.28 -1.45
C ALA A 953 -15.74 -12.65 0.03
N GLU A 954 -16.65 -11.96 0.72
CA GLU A 954 -17.07 -12.27 2.10
C GLU A 954 -18.13 -13.38 2.19
N GLY A 955 -18.67 -13.87 1.06
CA GLY A 955 -19.77 -14.82 1.04
C GLY A 955 -21.11 -14.24 1.52
N LYS A 956 -21.24 -12.90 1.61
CA LYS A 956 -22.46 -12.21 2.08
C LYS A 956 -23.49 -11.97 0.98
N ARG A 957 -23.16 -12.27 -0.28
CA ARG A 957 -24.07 -12.17 -1.42
C ARG A 957 -23.87 -13.36 -2.36
N ALA A 958 -24.77 -14.33 -2.30
CA ALA A 958 -24.72 -15.53 -3.13
C ALA A 958 -25.17 -15.21 -4.57
N GLY A 959 -24.43 -15.71 -5.58
CA GLY A 959 -24.81 -15.61 -7.00
C GLY A 959 -24.19 -14.46 -7.79
N GLY A 960 -23.49 -13.52 -7.14
CA GLY A 960 -23.00 -12.30 -7.82
C GLY A 960 -24.15 -11.42 -8.31
N GLY A 961 -23.81 -10.26 -8.87
CA GLY A 961 -24.75 -9.29 -9.44
C GLY A 961 -24.01 -8.36 -10.39
N ARG A 962 -24.69 -7.76 -11.36
CA ARG A 962 -24.05 -6.80 -12.27
C ARG A 962 -24.23 -5.37 -11.78
N THR A 963 -23.21 -4.55 -11.99
CA THR A 963 -23.33 -3.10 -11.86
C THR A 963 -23.65 -2.52 -13.23
N ILE A 964 -24.84 -1.95 -13.39
CA ILE A 964 -25.33 -1.41 -14.67
C ILE A 964 -25.62 0.07 -14.47
N LEU A 965 -24.99 0.93 -15.27
CA LEU A 965 -25.15 2.37 -15.20
C LEU A 965 -25.80 2.89 -16.49
N PHE A 966 -26.82 3.73 -16.35
CA PHE A 966 -27.31 4.59 -17.42
C PHE A 966 -26.86 6.03 -17.16
N GLU A 967 -25.91 6.49 -17.97
CA GLU A 967 -25.21 7.77 -17.82
C GLU A 967 -25.55 8.67 -19.01
N GLY A 968 -25.92 9.94 -18.76
CA GLY A 968 -26.07 10.93 -19.82
C GLY A 968 -24.71 11.39 -20.34
N ASP A 969 -24.60 11.66 -21.64
CA ASP A 969 -23.37 12.13 -22.28
C ASP A 969 -22.77 13.39 -21.63
N GLY A 970 -23.59 14.38 -21.27
CA GLY A 970 -23.15 15.59 -20.56
C GLY A 970 -22.72 15.33 -19.11
N SER A 971 -23.42 14.44 -18.40
CA SER A 971 -23.05 14.06 -17.04
C SER A 971 -21.71 13.31 -17.01
N LEU A 972 -21.49 12.43 -17.99
CA LEU A 972 -20.24 11.69 -18.15
C LEU A 972 -19.04 12.65 -18.24
N GLN A 973 -19.16 13.79 -18.93
CA GLN A 973 -18.04 14.74 -19.08
C GLN A 973 -17.56 15.34 -17.75
N MET A 974 -18.42 15.40 -16.72
CA MET A 974 -18.06 15.95 -15.41
C MET A 974 -17.08 15.05 -14.65
N THR A 975 -17.17 13.73 -14.82
CA THR A 975 -16.45 12.75 -14.00
C THR A 975 -15.85 11.58 -14.79
N ALA A 976 -15.72 11.70 -16.12
CA ALA A 976 -15.26 10.66 -17.06
C ALA A 976 -14.01 9.89 -16.62
N GLN A 977 -13.08 10.55 -15.93
CA GLN A 977 -11.86 9.94 -15.41
C GLN A 977 -12.12 8.84 -14.36
N ALA A 978 -13.34 8.72 -13.81
CA ALA A 978 -13.74 7.57 -13.00
C ALA A 978 -13.69 6.24 -13.78
N ILE A 979 -13.73 6.26 -15.11
CA ILE A 979 -13.46 5.07 -15.95
C ILE A 979 -12.04 4.55 -15.70
N SER A 980 -11.06 5.45 -15.49
CA SER A 980 -9.69 5.08 -15.11
C SER A 980 -9.67 4.35 -13.76
N ASP A 981 -10.47 4.80 -12.80
CA ASP A 981 -10.61 4.16 -11.49
C ASP A 981 -11.20 2.74 -11.63
N MET A 982 -12.18 2.54 -12.51
CA MET A 982 -12.75 1.22 -12.81
C MET A 982 -11.70 0.27 -13.42
N ILE A 983 -10.93 0.76 -14.40
CA ILE A 983 -9.87 -0.02 -15.07
C ILE A 983 -8.77 -0.41 -14.08
N ARG A 984 -8.24 0.56 -13.33
CA ARG A 984 -7.19 0.37 -12.31
C ARG A 984 -7.58 -0.72 -11.31
N ASN A 985 -8.83 -0.68 -10.86
CA ASN A 985 -9.34 -1.57 -9.83
C ASN A 985 -9.97 -2.86 -10.40
N ARG A 986 -9.91 -3.06 -11.73
CA ARG A 986 -10.50 -4.19 -12.46
C ARG A 986 -11.95 -4.46 -12.04
N LEU A 987 -12.81 -3.44 -12.17
CA LEU A 987 -14.21 -3.49 -11.72
C LEU A 987 -15.18 -3.91 -12.83
N ASP A 988 -16.10 -4.81 -12.47
CA ASP A 988 -17.14 -5.29 -13.36
C ASP A 988 -18.28 -4.26 -13.50
N VAL A 989 -18.23 -3.44 -14.55
CA VAL A 989 -19.21 -2.35 -14.80
C VAL A 989 -19.69 -2.38 -16.25
N LEU A 990 -21.00 -2.24 -16.45
CA LEU A 990 -21.64 -2.01 -17.75
C LEU A 990 -22.25 -0.61 -17.77
N ILE A 991 -21.84 0.21 -18.73
CA ILE A 991 -22.28 1.61 -18.85
C ILE A 991 -23.01 1.79 -20.17
N PHE A 992 -24.30 2.13 -20.10
CA PHE A 992 -25.09 2.65 -21.21
C PHE A 992 -24.96 4.17 -21.21
N ILE A 993 -24.28 4.71 -22.20
CA ILE A 993 -24.10 6.14 -22.43
C ILE A 993 -25.24 6.59 -23.32
N ILE A 994 -26.15 7.40 -22.75
CA ILE A 994 -27.25 8.00 -23.47
C ILE A 994 -26.70 9.22 -24.21
N ASN A 995 -26.38 9.03 -25.50
CA ASN A 995 -25.85 10.08 -26.37
C ASN A 995 -26.99 10.73 -27.14
N ASN A 996 -27.45 11.86 -26.61
CA ASN A 996 -28.51 12.71 -27.16
C ASN A 996 -28.02 14.15 -27.37
N ASP A 997 -26.72 14.33 -27.61
CA ASP A 997 -26.11 15.60 -28.03
C ASP A 997 -26.32 16.75 -27.01
N GLY A 998 -26.11 16.44 -25.73
CA GLY A 998 -26.05 17.42 -24.65
C GLY A 998 -27.15 17.35 -23.59
N TYR A 999 -27.40 18.50 -22.97
CA TYR A 999 -28.22 18.64 -21.77
C TYR A 999 -29.73 18.64 -22.08
N THR A 1000 -30.28 17.48 -22.49
CA THR A 1000 -31.69 17.38 -22.92
C THR A 1000 -32.70 17.72 -21.82
N ILE A 1001 -32.42 17.42 -20.55
CA ILE A 1001 -33.34 17.79 -19.46
C ILE A 1001 -33.44 19.32 -19.32
N GLU A 1002 -32.30 20.01 -19.39
CA GLU A 1002 -32.22 21.47 -19.36
C GLU A 1002 -32.90 22.08 -20.57
N ARG A 1003 -32.76 21.50 -21.78
CA ARG A 1003 -33.48 21.95 -22.98
C ARG A 1003 -34.99 21.98 -22.80
N TRP A 1004 -35.52 20.93 -22.16
CA TRP A 1004 -36.94 20.85 -21.86
C TRP A 1004 -37.34 21.90 -20.81
N ILE A 1005 -36.50 22.12 -19.79
CA ILE A 1005 -36.73 23.15 -18.75
C ILE A 1005 -36.70 24.56 -19.36
N HIS A 1006 -35.64 24.90 -20.10
CA HIS A 1006 -35.45 26.20 -20.70
C HIS A 1006 -34.41 26.17 -21.84
N GLY A 1007 -34.73 26.88 -22.93
CA GLY A 1007 -33.80 27.08 -24.04
C GLY A 1007 -33.54 25.81 -24.86
N MET A 1008 -34.58 25.27 -25.49
CA MET A 1008 -34.49 24.06 -26.34
C MET A 1008 -33.31 24.11 -27.33
N GLU A 1009 -33.09 25.26 -27.97
CA GLU A 1009 -32.02 25.51 -28.95
C GLU A 1009 -30.87 26.36 -28.38
N ALA A 1010 -30.83 26.60 -27.07
CA ALA A 1010 -29.83 27.48 -26.47
C ALA A 1010 -28.45 26.81 -26.41
N GLY A 1011 -27.41 27.56 -26.77
CA GLY A 1011 -26.04 27.04 -26.88
C GLY A 1011 -25.40 26.55 -25.59
N TYR A 1012 -25.90 26.97 -24.41
CA TYR A 1012 -25.41 26.46 -23.12
C TYR A 1012 -25.84 25.01 -22.83
N ASN A 1013 -26.83 24.50 -23.58
CA ASN A 1013 -27.26 23.11 -23.50
C ASN A 1013 -26.47 22.20 -24.45
N ASP A 1014 -25.75 22.78 -25.42
CA ASP A 1014 -24.86 22.05 -26.31
C ASP A 1014 -23.54 21.72 -25.58
N ILE A 1015 -23.00 20.52 -25.81
CA ILE A 1015 -21.71 20.08 -25.26
C ILE A 1015 -20.76 19.71 -26.40
N GLN A 1016 -19.46 19.68 -26.14
CA GLN A 1016 -18.50 19.18 -27.13
C GLN A 1016 -18.71 17.66 -27.33
N PRO A 1017 -19.05 17.17 -28.54
CA PRO A 1017 -19.20 15.74 -28.76
C PRO A 1017 -17.86 15.02 -28.58
N TRP A 1018 -17.85 13.96 -27.77
CA TRP A 1018 -16.67 13.11 -27.56
C TRP A 1018 -16.81 11.78 -28.31
N ARG A 1019 -15.68 11.12 -28.51
CA ARG A 1019 -15.65 9.71 -28.95
C ARG A 1019 -15.71 8.83 -27.70
N TYR A 1020 -16.87 8.73 -27.07
CA TYR A 1020 -17.03 8.15 -25.74
C TYR A 1020 -16.49 6.71 -25.62
N LEU A 1021 -16.71 5.88 -26.64
CA LEU A 1021 -16.21 4.50 -26.65
C LEU A 1021 -14.68 4.38 -26.67
N GLN A 1022 -13.96 5.44 -27.07
CA GLN A 1022 -12.49 5.47 -27.00
C GLN A 1022 -11.99 5.72 -25.57
N ALA A 1023 -12.84 6.12 -24.63
CA ALA A 1023 -12.45 6.40 -23.24
C ALA A 1023 -11.76 5.20 -22.60
N ALA A 1024 -12.27 3.98 -22.80
CA ALA A 1024 -11.63 2.77 -22.27
C ALA A 1024 -10.18 2.62 -22.77
N SER A 1025 -9.96 2.72 -24.08
CA SER A 1025 -8.61 2.66 -24.66
C SER A 1025 -7.72 3.84 -24.22
N PHE A 1026 -8.28 5.05 -24.14
CA PHE A 1026 -7.56 6.25 -23.77
C PHE A 1026 -7.05 6.20 -22.32
N PHE A 1027 -7.88 5.69 -21.40
CA PHE A 1027 -7.51 5.48 -20.00
C PHE A 1027 -6.68 4.21 -19.76
N GLY A 1028 -6.22 3.54 -20.82
CA GLY A 1028 -5.28 2.43 -20.72
C GLY A 1028 -5.91 1.10 -20.32
N ALA A 1029 -7.19 0.86 -20.66
CA ALA A 1029 -7.78 -0.45 -20.49
C ALA A 1029 -6.97 -1.52 -21.25
N PRO A 1030 -6.75 -2.71 -20.66
CA PRO A 1030 -5.90 -3.74 -21.27
C PRO A 1030 -6.49 -4.21 -22.60
N LEU A 1031 -5.60 -4.47 -23.56
CA LEU A 1031 -5.97 -5.10 -24.82
C LEU A 1031 -5.94 -6.62 -24.63
N ASP A 1032 -7.02 -7.29 -25.03
CA ASP A 1032 -7.11 -8.75 -25.10
C ASP A 1032 -6.85 -9.49 -23.77
N ASP A 1033 -7.24 -8.90 -22.63
CA ASP A 1033 -7.18 -9.55 -21.32
C ASP A 1033 -8.47 -10.36 -21.03
N PRO A 1034 -8.44 -11.70 -21.03
CA PRO A 1034 -9.62 -12.52 -20.77
C PRO A 1034 -10.08 -12.49 -19.30
N GLU A 1035 -9.22 -12.05 -18.38
CA GLU A 1035 -9.61 -11.86 -16.98
C GLU A 1035 -10.39 -10.57 -16.77
N TYR A 1036 -10.17 -9.56 -17.62
CA TYR A 1036 -10.84 -8.27 -17.56
C TYR A 1036 -11.25 -7.78 -18.97
N PRO A 1037 -12.25 -8.43 -19.59
CA PRO A 1037 -12.62 -8.12 -20.97
C PRO A 1037 -13.22 -6.73 -21.09
N VAL A 1038 -12.82 -6.01 -22.14
CA VAL A 1038 -13.31 -4.66 -22.44
C VAL A 1038 -14.17 -4.72 -23.70
N VAL A 1039 -15.45 -4.39 -23.58
CA VAL A 1039 -16.41 -4.49 -24.68
C VAL A 1039 -17.01 -3.12 -24.98
N THR A 1040 -16.93 -2.68 -26.23
CA THR A 1040 -17.58 -1.46 -26.69
C THR A 1040 -18.62 -1.76 -27.75
N ARG A 1041 -19.78 -1.12 -27.67
CA ARG A 1041 -20.88 -1.26 -28.65
C ARG A 1041 -21.53 0.10 -28.91
N THR A 1042 -22.12 0.24 -30.08
CA THR A 1042 -22.98 1.36 -30.44
C THR A 1042 -24.35 0.81 -30.84
N ALA A 1043 -25.42 1.52 -30.47
CA ALA A 1043 -26.77 1.24 -30.94
C ALA A 1043 -27.43 2.54 -31.43
N ARG A 1044 -27.80 2.58 -32.70
CA ARG A 1044 -28.49 3.67 -33.39
C ARG A 1044 -29.94 3.33 -33.72
N THR A 1045 -30.21 2.05 -33.91
CA THR A 1045 -31.54 1.52 -34.20
C THR A 1045 -31.92 0.42 -33.21
N TRP A 1046 -33.20 0.09 -33.16
CA TRP A 1046 -33.70 -1.00 -32.35
C TRP A 1046 -33.10 -2.36 -32.71
N GLY A 1047 -32.81 -2.61 -34.00
CA GLY A 1047 -32.11 -3.84 -34.42
C GLY A 1047 -30.70 -3.94 -33.83
N GLU A 1048 -29.94 -2.85 -33.83
CA GLU A 1048 -28.61 -2.81 -33.18
C GLU A 1048 -28.74 -2.94 -31.66
N MET A 1049 -29.74 -2.30 -31.05
CA MET A 1049 -29.97 -2.40 -29.61
C MET A 1049 -30.30 -3.84 -29.18
N HIS A 1050 -31.17 -4.54 -29.91
CA HIS A 1050 -31.46 -5.96 -29.66
C HIS A 1050 -30.19 -6.81 -29.76
N ALA A 1051 -29.37 -6.59 -30.79
CA ALA A 1051 -28.09 -7.28 -30.93
C ALA A 1051 -27.15 -7.03 -29.74
N VAL A 1052 -27.12 -5.82 -29.18
CA VAL A 1052 -26.35 -5.50 -27.97
C VAL A 1052 -26.91 -6.21 -26.75
N LEU A 1053 -28.24 -6.24 -26.58
CA LEU A 1053 -28.88 -6.89 -25.44
C LEU A 1053 -28.76 -8.42 -25.48
N GLU A 1054 -28.66 -9.02 -26.67
CA GLU A 1054 -28.44 -10.46 -26.91
C GLU A 1054 -26.96 -10.86 -26.89
N ASP A 1055 -26.03 -9.89 -26.94
CA ASP A 1055 -24.60 -10.15 -26.92
C ASP A 1055 -24.16 -10.76 -25.57
N LYS A 1056 -23.69 -12.00 -25.62
CA LYS A 1056 -23.20 -12.73 -24.43
C LYS A 1056 -22.08 -12.00 -23.70
N ALA A 1057 -21.22 -11.26 -24.43
CA ALA A 1057 -20.13 -10.50 -23.82
C ALA A 1057 -20.65 -9.31 -23.00
N VAL A 1058 -21.81 -8.76 -23.36
CA VAL A 1058 -22.51 -7.71 -22.61
C VAL A 1058 -23.31 -8.33 -21.46
N GLN A 1059 -23.99 -9.46 -21.70
CA GLN A 1059 -24.82 -10.14 -20.70
C GLN A 1059 -24.04 -10.72 -19.51
N ASP A 1060 -22.87 -11.30 -19.75
CA ASP A 1060 -22.03 -11.96 -18.73
C ASP A 1060 -21.72 -11.01 -17.57
N GLY A 1061 -21.40 -9.76 -17.90
CA GLY A 1061 -21.19 -8.70 -16.93
C GLY A 1061 -19.76 -8.62 -16.37
N LYS A 1062 -18.83 -9.50 -16.78
CA LYS A 1062 -17.40 -9.47 -16.38
C LYS A 1062 -16.57 -8.46 -17.18
N GLY A 1063 -15.70 -7.68 -16.54
CA GLY A 1063 -14.86 -6.63 -17.15
C GLY A 1063 -15.51 -5.25 -17.27
N LEU A 1064 -15.08 -4.42 -18.23
CA LEU A 1064 -15.68 -3.11 -18.49
C LEU A 1064 -16.47 -3.13 -19.81
N LYS A 1065 -17.72 -2.66 -19.82
CA LYS A 1065 -18.48 -2.49 -21.05
C LYS A 1065 -19.00 -1.08 -21.20
N LEU A 1066 -18.86 -0.53 -22.40
CA LEU A 1066 -19.40 0.77 -22.79
C LEU A 1066 -20.35 0.57 -23.98
N VAL A 1067 -21.60 0.93 -23.82
CA VAL A 1067 -22.62 0.90 -24.87
C VAL A 1067 -23.06 2.34 -25.13
N GLU A 1068 -22.74 2.87 -26.30
CA GLU A 1068 -23.21 4.19 -26.72
C GLU A 1068 -24.56 4.05 -27.42
N VAL A 1069 -25.61 4.59 -26.81
CA VAL A 1069 -26.98 4.56 -27.34
C VAL A 1069 -27.31 5.92 -27.91
N MET A 1070 -27.49 5.98 -29.24
CA MET A 1070 -27.76 7.23 -29.95
C MET A 1070 -29.26 7.51 -29.94
N MET A 1071 -29.65 8.68 -29.43
CA MET A 1071 -31.04 9.12 -29.35
C MET A 1071 -31.19 10.54 -29.90
N GLY A 1072 -32.43 10.96 -30.19
CA GLY A 1072 -32.70 12.30 -30.69
C GLY A 1072 -32.41 13.39 -29.64
N LYS A 1073 -31.84 14.52 -30.09
CA LYS A 1073 -31.48 15.67 -29.22
C LYS A 1073 -32.63 16.19 -28.34
N HIS A 1074 -33.84 16.20 -28.90
CA HIS A 1074 -35.05 16.68 -28.24
C HIS A 1074 -35.88 15.54 -27.63
N ASP A 1075 -35.45 14.31 -27.82
CA ASP A 1075 -36.18 13.14 -27.36
C ASP A 1075 -36.00 12.97 -25.85
N ALA A 1076 -37.11 12.74 -25.17
CA ALA A 1076 -37.18 12.67 -23.72
C ALA A 1076 -38.39 11.82 -23.28
N PRO A 1077 -38.31 11.16 -22.11
CA PRO A 1077 -39.44 10.43 -21.55
C PRO A 1077 -40.65 11.35 -21.32
N ASP A 1078 -41.86 10.87 -21.58
CA ASP A 1078 -43.10 11.62 -21.36
C ASP A 1078 -43.27 12.13 -19.90
N PRO A 1079 -42.89 11.37 -18.85
CA PRO A 1079 -42.90 11.90 -17.49
C PRO A 1079 -42.04 13.14 -17.29
N LEU A 1080 -40.92 13.28 -18.02
CA LEU A 1080 -40.08 14.48 -17.96
C LEU A 1080 -40.81 15.68 -18.57
N LYS A 1081 -41.37 15.51 -19.77
CA LYS A 1081 -42.13 16.56 -20.48
C LYS A 1081 -43.26 17.10 -19.59
N LYS A 1082 -43.98 16.21 -18.92
CA LYS A 1082 -45.06 16.55 -17.97
C LYS A 1082 -44.55 17.23 -16.70
N LEU A 1083 -43.48 16.72 -16.10
CA LEU A 1083 -42.87 17.30 -14.89
C LEU A 1083 -42.45 18.76 -15.13
N VAL A 1084 -41.78 19.00 -16.26
CA VAL A 1084 -41.31 20.35 -16.64
C VAL A 1084 -42.47 21.30 -16.92
N ALA A 1085 -43.49 20.86 -17.65
CA ALA A 1085 -44.71 21.65 -17.86
C ALA A 1085 -45.42 22.00 -16.53
N GLY A 1086 -45.29 21.14 -15.51
CA GLY A 1086 -45.74 21.42 -14.14
C GLY A 1086 -44.86 22.46 -13.42
N ALA A 1087 -43.54 22.33 -13.52
CA ALA A 1087 -42.59 23.25 -12.89
C ALA A 1087 -42.66 24.67 -13.45
N ALA A 1088 -42.75 24.82 -14.78
CA ALA A 1088 -42.89 26.11 -15.44
C ALA A 1088 -44.12 26.88 -14.93
N ARG A 1089 -45.26 26.19 -14.74
CA ARG A 1089 -46.48 26.78 -14.17
C ARG A 1089 -46.30 27.28 -12.74
N ARG A 1090 -45.56 26.55 -11.90
CA ARG A 1090 -45.29 26.94 -10.51
C ARG A 1090 -44.34 28.14 -10.43
N ASN A 1091 -43.27 28.16 -11.23
CA ASN A 1091 -42.30 29.25 -11.23
C ASN A 1091 -42.88 30.58 -11.76
N THR A 1092 -43.97 30.53 -12.53
CA THR A 1092 -44.72 31.74 -12.96
C THR A 1092 -45.83 32.16 -12.00
N GLN A 1093 -46.10 31.37 -10.96
CA GLN A 1093 -47.14 31.65 -9.95
C GLN A 1093 -46.60 32.27 -8.65
N SER A 1094 -45.30 32.56 -8.57
CA SER A 1094 -44.66 33.28 -7.46
C SER A 1094 -44.56 34.78 -7.72
#